data_AF-A0A4Y9YBA1-F1
#
_entry.id   AF-A0A4Y9YBA1-F1
#
_cell.length_a   1.000
_cell.length_b   1.000
_cell.length_c   1.000
_cell.angle_alpha   90.00
_cell.angle_beta   90.00
_cell.angle_gamma   90.00
#
_symmetry.space_group_name_H-M   'P 1'
#
loop_
_entity.id
_entity.type
_entity.pdbx_description
1 polymer ?
#
loop_
_entity_poly.entity_id
_entity_poly.type
_entity_poly.pdbx_seq_one_letter_code
_entity_poly.pdbx_strand_id
1 'polypeptide(L)'
;MPAQTLLRRTFPTIRNAHRSLSTTAPRLVSLPYSFLPANSLDPKPRTKGLTEIRGPYYAPVTKTYLDELLSDWGDYVDGIKFAGGAFSLMPEERLKGLIETAHKHNCYVSTGGFIERVLSASGGNKDVISKYLTTCKNMGFDVLELSSGFLSIPTEDWASLVEFTAAHGLKPKPEVGIQWGAGGDASVEELESAGTRDPKWLIDRANTFLQAGAYMIMIESEGITENVKAWRTDVISAVTSALPRDKIMFEAAEPDVFAYHIQNQGARANLFIDHSQIVQLACLRRGIWGTGSTFARVVTFEAPRTMGSLSAVGRLVVELAEISHASGSAARYLERVANELSTLPPGNKDVSVLTMQYNKNKDYYFREGSGVRIPALQVDMVRPGLLEIAVLLSLVISGCLGRPAAPDTPLTLKIALTQGNPSGLEDALYDVSTPSSSNYGRHLTKAEAAAYVSPTSETMSAITSWIRQNGLNATTMTPAGDWISIQTTAAQANTLFGANYNVYVHESTGKQVLRTLEYSIPEELTSHVTVVHPTIMFPKFSALSPVFSIQPKQRKQPRAEAVVDPPGASCNSTVTPACLRSLYGIPITPATESHNKLGVTGYFYNWADRADLQNFLIEYRPDMSSSTTYSLETLDGGSDPQDIDEASSEADLDIEYTVGIATDVPVIFISVGESNNDGDLDGSLDTIIYLLNQDSPPQVITTSYGDWETDVDEGMAANLCNAYAQLGARGVSLMFASGDGGVSGIQPISCTTFVPEFPSGCPYITSVGGTIGTNPESGVSFSAGGFSNYWARPFYQSTVVPEYLDYLGSTYSGLYNASGRGFPDVAAQARNFEIVTGGITELASGTSCASPTFASIISLLNDELIAAGKPPLGFLNPWLYSTAAFALTDITSGNNPGCNTTGFSATAGWDPVTGLGTPVFSKLKTAAGL
;
A
#
# COMPACT_ATOMS: atom_id res chain seq x y z
N MET A 1 17.55 55.60 -57.76
CA MET A 1 17.69 55.18 -56.35
C MET A 1 17.79 53.67 -56.35
N PRO A 2 18.84 53.09 -55.73
CA PRO A 2 19.64 51.99 -56.30
C PRO A 2 18.87 50.65 -56.31
N ALA A 3 18.84 49.87 -57.40
CA ALA A 3 19.92 49.15 -58.12
C ALA A 3 20.32 47.84 -57.39
N GLN A 4 20.50 46.67 -58.00
CA GLN A 4 20.30 46.16 -59.37
C GLN A 4 20.50 44.63 -59.30
N THR A 5 19.75 43.91 -60.11
CA THR A 5 19.84 42.47 -60.43
C THR A 5 21.13 42.12 -61.21
N LEU A 6 21.67 40.88 -61.08
CA LEU A 6 22.20 40.02 -62.18
C LEU A 6 22.74 38.68 -61.60
N LEU A 7 22.15 37.49 -61.89
CA LEU A 7 22.46 36.53 -62.99
C LEU A 7 23.91 35.99 -62.94
N ARG A 8 24.24 34.68 -62.82
CA ARG A 8 23.91 33.52 -63.70
C ARG A 8 24.53 32.18 -63.18
N ARG A 9 23.84 31.06 -63.51
CA ARG A 9 24.32 29.72 -63.98
C ARG A 9 24.80 28.57 -63.03
N THR A 10 23.90 27.57 -62.92
CA THR A 10 24.02 26.09 -63.18
C THR A 10 25.01 25.15 -62.44
N PHE A 11 24.43 24.28 -61.57
CA PHE A 11 24.58 22.82 -61.26
C PHE A 11 25.97 22.08 -61.28
N PRO A 12 26.20 20.96 -60.53
CA PRO A 12 25.22 20.06 -59.85
C PRO A 12 25.54 19.57 -58.41
N THR A 13 24.47 19.10 -57.75
CA THR A 13 24.31 18.14 -56.62
C THR A 13 25.52 17.57 -55.87
N ILE A 14 25.51 17.73 -54.53
CA ILE A 14 25.66 16.62 -53.56
C ILE A 14 24.66 16.86 -52.41
N ARG A 15 23.82 15.84 -52.15
CA ARG A 15 22.78 15.83 -51.12
C ARG A 15 23.38 15.86 -49.70
N ASN A 16 22.71 16.62 -48.86
CA ASN A 16 22.85 16.79 -47.42
C ASN A 16 23.28 15.52 -46.66
N ALA A 17 24.48 15.57 -46.07
CA ALA A 17 24.82 14.84 -44.87
C ALA A 17 24.76 15.82 -43.68
N HIS A 18 23.56 16.20 -43.25
CA HIS A 18 23.40 16.70 -41.90
C HIS A 18 23.52 15.50 -40.96
N ARG A 19 24.75 15.21 -40.55
CA ARG A 19 25.03 14.41 -39.37
C ARG A 19 24.39 15.17 -38.21
N SER A 20 23.26 14.64 -37.74
CA SER A 20 22.74 14.87 -36.41
C SER A 20 23.90 14.64 -35.43
N LEU A 21 24.45 15.73 -34.90
CA LEU A 21 25.20 15.69 -33.66
C LEU A 21 24.13 15.45 -32.58
N SER A 22 23.92 14.16 -32.25
CA SER A 22 23.19 13.76 -31.06
C SER A 22 23.90 14.35 -29.86
N THR A 23 23.35 15.47 -29.38
CA THR A 23 23.66 16.11 -28.11
C THR A 23 22.89 15.37 -27.03
N THR A 24 23.30 14.14 -26.74
CA THR A 24 22.87 13.44 -25.52
C THR A 24 23.99 13.57 -24.49
N ALA A 25 24.05 14.76 -23.88
CA ALA A 25 24.61 14.87 -22.55
C ALA A 25 23.85 13.89 -21.62
N PRO A 26 24.51 13.23 -20.67
CA PRO A 26 23.85 12.27 -19.79
C PRO A 26 22.67 12.95 -19.09
N ARG A 27 21.52 12.31 -19.17
CA ARG A 27 20.25 12.66 -18.52
C ARG A 27 20.34 12.40 -17.00
N LEU A 28 21.44 12.77 -16.35
CA LEU A 28 21.39 12.99 -14.91
C LEU A 28 20.58 14.27 -14.70
N VAL A 29 19.27 14.13 -14.86
CA VAL A 29 18.25 15.08 -14.48
C VAL A 29 18.60 15.51 -13.06
N SER A 30 18.53 16.81 -12.80
CA SER A 30 18.60 17.33 -11.44
C SER A 30 17.46 16.71 -10.64
N LEU A 31 17.72 15.55 -10.02
CA LEU A 31 16.77 14.97 -9.07
C LEU A 31 16.55 16.04 -7.99
N PRO A 32 15.30 16.33 -7.61
CA PRO A 32 14.99 17.41 -6.68
C PRO A 32 15.76 17.26 -5.36
N TYR A 33 16.06 16.02 -4.98
CA TYR A 33 16.80 15.66 -3.77
C TYR A 33 18.25 15.22 -4.03
N SER A 34 18.84 15.58 -5.17
CA SER A 34 20.25 15.26 -5.49
C SER A 34 21.26 15.90 -4.52
N PHE A 35 20.82 16.87 -3.70
CA PHE A 35 21.59 17.41 -2.58
C PHE A 35 21.72 16.43 -1.40
N LEU A 36 20.82 15.43 -1.28
CA LEU A 36 20.94 14.37 -0.28
C LEU A 36 22.02 13.37 -0.71
N PRO A 37 22.88 12.91 0.23
CA PRO A 37 23.89 11.91 -0.08
C PRO A 37 23.25 10.60 -0.56
N ALA A 38 23.69 10.09 -1.70
CA ALA A 38 23.32 8.78 -2.22
C ALA A 38 24.50 8.19 -3.01
N ASN A 39 24.57 6.87 -3.10
CA ASN A 39 25.60 6.19 -3.90
C ASN A 39 25.49 6.65 -5.36
N SER A 40 26.61 6.95 -6.01
CA SER A 40 26.63 7.39 -7.40
C SER A 40 26.09 6.30 -8.33
N LEU A 41 25.31 6.70 -9.32
CA LEU A 41 24.93 5.86 -10.45
C LEU A 41 25.85 6.22 -11.61
N ASP A 42 26.65 5.26 -12.07
CA ASP A 42 27.53 5.47 -13.22
C ASP A 42 26.66 5.78 -14.46
N PRO A 43 27.09 6.63 -15.41
CA PRO A 43 26.32 6.87 -16.63
C PRO A 43 26.34 5.66 -17.55
N LYS A 44 25.31 5.50 -18.37
CA LYS A 44 25.28 4.49 -19.43
C LYS A 44 26.20 4.89 -20.61
N PRO A 45 26.80 3.92 -21.33
CA PRO A 45 26.77 2.48 -21.07
C PRO A 45 27.69 2.08 -19.90
N ARG A 46 27.19 1.21 -19.02
CA ARG A 46 27.91 0.73 -17.83
C ARG A 46 28.66 -0.57 -18.11
N THR A 47 29.63 -0.88 -17.25
CA THR A 47 30.34 -2.16 -17.22
C THR A 47 30.28 -2.85 -15.87
N LYS A 48 29.71 -2.19 -14.86
CA LYS A 48 29.51 -2.67 -13.49
C LYS A 48 28.18 -2.13 -12.99
N GLY A 49 27.54 -2.83 -12.05
CA GLY A 49 26.22 -2.48 -11.55
C GLY A 49 25.16 -2.53 -12.65
N LEU A 50 25.30 -3.44 -13.61
CA LEU A 50 24.32 -3.62 -14.67
C LEU A 50 23.00 -4.13 -14.09
N THR A 51 21.89 -3.58 -14.56
CA THR A 51 20.55 -4.17 -14.38
C THR A 51 20.05 -4.69 -15.71
N GLU A 52 19.88 -5.99 -15.86
CA GLU A 52 19.09 -6.55 -16.95
C GLU A 52 17.70 -6.90 -16.40
N ILE A 53 16.63 -6.52 -17.10
CA ILE A 53 15.25 -6.82 -16.67
C ILE A 53 14.62 -7.89 -17.55
N ARG A 54 13.74 -8.70 -16.96
CA ARG A 54 12.90 -9.65 -17.70
C ARG A 54 11.93 -8.90 -18.60
N GLY A 55 12.01 -9.15 -19.90
CA GLY A 55 11.06 -8.68 -20.90
C GLY A 55 9.87 -9.63 -21.06
N PRO A 56 9.25 -9.71 -22.25
CA PRO A 56 8.17 -10.67 -22.52
C PRO A 56 8.52 -12.11 -22.10
N TYR A 57 7.65 -12.69 -21.27
CA TYR A 57 7.72 -14.09 -20.82
C TYR A 57 6.30 -14.67 -20.64
N TYR A 58 5.84 -14.90 -19.40
CA TYR A 58 4.44 -15.27 -19.10
C TYR A 58 3.45 -14.11 -19.28
N ALA A 59 3.91 -12.87 -19.08
CA ALA A 59 3.13 -11.66 -19.33
C ALA A 59 3.51 -11.01 -20.69
N PRO A 60 2.54 -10.58 -21.51
CA PRO A 60 2.82 -9.84 -22.72
C PRO A 60 3.23 -8.39 -22.39
N VAL A 61 4.44 -8.00 -22.77
CA VAL A 61 4.90 -6.60 -22.68
C VAL A 61 4.49 -5.87 -23.97
N THR A 62 3.76 -4.76 -23.83
CA THR A 62 3.39 -3.90 -24.96
C THR A 62 4.46 -2.85 -25.22
N LYS A 63 4.50 -2.30 -26.43
CA LYS A 63 5.43 -1.22 -26.78
C LYS A 63 5.22 0.02 -25.91
N THR A 64 3.95 0.38 -25.68
CA THR A 64 3.58 1.55 -24.85
C THR A 64 4.07 1.37 -23.43
N TYR A 65 3.75 0.23 -22.80
CA TYR A 65 4.19 -0.08 -21.45
C TYR A 65 5.72 -0.04 -21.32
N LEU A 66 6.44 -0.63 -22.28
CA LEU A 66 7.90 -0.61 -22.25
C LEU A 66 8.48 0.80 -22.43
N ASP A 67 7.89 1.63 -23.28
CA ASP A 67 8.37 3.00 -23.50
C ASP A 67 8.14 3.88 -22.26
N GLU A 68 6.99 3.74 -21.59
CA GLU A 68 6.66 4.44 -20.35
C GLU A 68 7.58 3.99 -19.21
N LEU A 69 7.70 2.67 -18.99
CA LEU A 69 8.58 2.10 -17.97
C LEU A 69 10.02 2.61 -18.10
N LEU A 70 10.57 2.61 -19.31
CA LEU A 70 11.94 3.06 -19.55
C LEU A 70 12.06 4.59 -19.61
N SER A 71 10.97 5.32 -19.87
CA SER A 71 11.00 6.79 -19.78
C SER A 71 11.21 7.27 -18.35
N ASP A 72 10.61 6.56 -17.39
CA ASP A 72 10.66 6.91 -15.97
C ASP A 72 11.86 6.28 -15.27
N TRP A 73 12.14 5.00 -15.55
CA TRP A 73 13.14 4.22 -14.83
C TRP A 73 14.34 3.79 -15.67
N GLY A 74 14.39 4.22 -16.93
CA GLY A 74 15.40 3.80 -17.89
C GLY A 74 16.82 4.00 -17.40
N ASP A 75 17.12 5.07 -16.66
CA ASP A 75 18.46 5.30 -16.13
C ASP A 75 18.97 4.15 -15.23
N TYR A 76 18.09 3.38 -14.60
CA TYR A 76 18.42 2.24 -13.73
C TYR A 76 18.43 0.88 -14.44
N VAL A 77 18.06 0.82 -15.72
CA VAL A 77 17.95 -0.42 -16.52
C VAL A 77 18.98 -0.41 -17.64
N ASP A 78 19.89 -1.38 -17.72
CA ASP A 78 20.91 -1.44 -18.77
C ASP A 78 20.55 -2.38 -19.92
N GLY A 79 19.74 -3.41 -19.67
CA GLY A 79 19.34 -4.36 -20.70
C GLY A 79 17.99 -5.01 -20.47
N ILE A 80 17.45 -5.64 -21.52
CA ILE A 80 16.17 -6.35 -21.52
C ILE A 80 16.38 -7.76 -22.10
N LYS A 81 16.02 -8.79 -21.33
CA LYS A 81 16.09 -10.20 -21.76
C LYS A 81 14.70 -10.70 -22.14
N PHE A 82 14.50 -11.08 -23.40
CA PHE A 82 13.33 -11.89 -23.78
C PHE A 82 13.49 -13.28 -23.16
N ALA A 83 12.48 -13.81 -22.47
CA ALA A 83 12.62 -15.12 -21.83
C ALA A 83 11.82 -16.20 -22.57
N GLY A 84 12.29 -17.45 -22.50
CA GLY A 84 11.62 -18.62 -23.06
C GLY A 84 11.35 -18.57 -24.57
N GLY A 85 12.11 -17.81 -25.35
CA GLY A 85 11.91 -17.69 -26.78
C GLY A 85 10.65 -16.92 -27.21
N ALA A 86 10.03 -16.14 -26.33
CA ALA A 86 8.77 -15.43 -26.59
C ALA A 86 8.82 -14.54 -27.86
N PHE A 87 9.98 -14.01 -28.22
CA PHE A 87 10.18 -13.22 -29.44
C PHE A 87 9.83 -13.99 -30.72
N SER A 88 9.96 -15.32 -30.73
CA SER A 88 9.66 -16.16 -31.89
C SER A 88 8.16 -16.24 -32.23
N LEU A 89 7.30 -15.87 -31.29
CA LEU A 89 5.84 -15.84 -31.44
C LEU A 89 5.33 -14.48 -31.94
N MET A 90 6.21 -13.49 -32.08
CA MET A 90 5.82 -12.12 -32.41
C MET A 90 5.93 -11.85 -33.92
N PRO A 91 4.99 -11.09 -34.51
CA PRO A 91 5.20 -10.52 -35.83
C PRO A 91 6.47 -9.67 -35.89
N GLU A 92 7.18 -9.70 -37.02
CA GLU A 92 8.47 -9.02 -37.20
C GLU A 92 8.42 -7.53 -36.81
N GLU A 93 7.40 -6.80 -37.28
CA GLU A 93 7.20 -5.39 -36.97
C GLU A 93 7.02 -5.12 -35.47
N ARG A 94 6.35 -6.02 -34.76
CA ARG A 94 6.14 -5.90 -33.31
C ARG A 94 7.44 -6.12 -32.56
N LEU A 95 8.19 -7.15 -32.94
CA LEU A 95 9.49 -7.46 -32.33
C LEU A 95 10.48 -6.31 -32.54
N LYS A 96 10.62 -5.82 -33.78
CA LYS A 96 11.44 -4.64 -34.08
C LYS A 96 11.02 -3.42 -33.27
N GLY A 97 9.72 -3.16 -33.18
CA GLY A 97 9.20 -2.03 -32.42
C GLY A 97 9.55 -2.07 -30.93
N LEU A 98 9.61 -3.26 -30.30
CA LEU A 98 10.05 -3.41 -28.91
C LEU A 98 11.57 -3.20 -28.77
N ILE A 99 12.35 -3.77 -29.68
CA ILE A 99 13.82 -3.63 -29.69
C ILE A 99 14.22 -2.16 -29.87
N GLU A 100 13.61 -1.46 -30.83
CA GLU A 100 13.84 -0.04 -31.07
C GLU A 100 13.48 0.82 -29.85
N THR A 101 12.42 0.45 -29.12
CA THR A 101 12.02 1.13 -27.88
C THR A 101 13.08 0.96 -26.80
N ALA A 102 13.64 -0.23 -26.64
CA ALA A 102 14.74 -0.47 -25.71
C ALA A 102 15.99 0.36 -26.07
N HIS A 103 16.37 0.36 -27.35
CA HIS A 103 17.52 1.12 -27.86
C HIS A 103 17.34 2.63 -27.71
N LYS A 104 16.12 3.15 -27.88
CA LYS A 104 15.77 4.57 -27.63
C LYS A 104 16.18 5.02 -26.22
N HIS A 105 16.13 4.12 -25.24
CA HIS A 105 16.49 4.37 -23.82
C HIS A 105 17.89 3.89 -23.45
N ASN A 106 18.76 3.65 -24.43
CA ASN A 106 20.12 3.14 -24.25
C ASN A 106 20.18 1.80 -23.49
N CYS A 107 19.16 0.95 -23.66
CA CYS A 107 19.14 -0.40 -23.11
C CYS A 107 19.52 -1.41 -24.19
N TYR A 108 20.43 -2.35 -23.91
CA TYR A 108 20.73 -3.44 -24.84
C TYR A 108 19.64 -4.51 -24.80
N VAL A 109 19.49 -5.29 -25.87
CA VAL A 109 18.49 -6.37 -25.92
C VAL A 109 19.15 -7.74 -26.02
N SER A 110 18.76 -8.65 -25.12
CA SER A 110 19.16 -10.05 -25.08
C SER A 110 18.03 -10.98 -25.54
N THR A 111 18.39 -12.03 -26.27
CA THR A 111 17.44 -13.04 -26.77
C THR A 111 16.85 -13.94 -25.67
N GLY A 112 17.55 -14.08 -24.54
CA GLY A 112 17.38 -15.18 -23.58
C GLY A 112 17.55 -16.58 -24.18
N GLY A 113 17.17 -17.60 -23.40
CA GLY A 113 17.16 -19.01 -23.82
C GLY A 113 16.26 -19.26 -25.03
N PHE A 114 16.88 -19.70 -26.13
CA PHE A 114 16.22 -20.19 -27.35
C PHE A 114 17.20 -20.89 -28.31
N ILE A 115 18.50 -20.61 -28.22
CA ILE A 115 19.51 -21.23 -29.08
C ILE A 115 19.54 -22.76 -28.92
N GLU A 116 19.24 -23.28 -27.73
CA GLU A 116 19.09 -24.69 -27.42
C GLU A 116 17.99 -25.35 -28.26
N ARG A 117 16.88 -24.64 -28.51
CA ARG A 117 15.84 -25.09 -29.43
C ARG A 117 16.38 -25.15 -30.87
N VAL A 118 17.18 -24.17 -31.28
CA VAL A 118 17.78 -24.14 -32.63
C VAL A 118 18.80 -25.28 -32.80
N LEU A 119 19.67 -25.50 -31.81
CA LEU A 119 20.67 -26.57 -31.81
C LEU A 119 20.01 -27.95 -31.90
N SER A 120 19.02 -28.20 -31.03
CA SER A 120 18.29 -29.47 -31.01
C SER A 120 17.46 -29.69 -32.29
N ALA A 121 16.75 -28.67 -32.78
CA ALA A 121 15.93 -28.78 -34.00
C ALA A 121 16.75 -29.00 -35.27
N SER A 122 17.95 -28.43 -35.32
CA SER A 122 18.82 -28.49 -36.49
C SER A 122 19.81 -29.65 -36.47
N GLY A 123 19.90 -30.39 -35.37
CA GLY A 123 20.95 -31.39 -35.14
C GLY A 123 22.36 -30.77 -35.15
N GLY A 124 22.50 -29.51 -34.73
CA GLY A 124 23.77 -28.78 -34.73
C GLY A 124 24.21 -28.28 -36.12
N ASN A 125 23.32 -28.19 -37.11
CA ASN A 125 23.66 -27.72 -38.45
C ASN A 125 24.11 -26.24 -38.42
N LYS A 126 25.39 -26.01 -38.74
CA LYS A 126 26.02 -24.67 -38.70
C LYS A 126 25.36 -23.64 -39.61
N ASP A 127 24.77 -24.04 -40.74
CA ASP A 127 24.10 -23.11 -41.65
C ASP A 127 22.79 -22.59 -41.04
N VAL A 128 22.04 -23.46 -40.36
CA VAL A 128 20.81 -23.08 -39.65
C VAL A 128 21.13 -22.16 -38.47
N ILE A 129 22.18 -22.49 -37.71
CA ILE A 129 22.66 -21.66 -36.60
C ILE A 129 23.12 -20.30 -37.12
N SER A 130 23.92 -20.26 -38.19
CA SER A 130 24.37 -19.01 -38.83
C SER A 130 23.19 -18.15 -39.28
N LYS A 131 22.17 -18.77 -39.89
CA LYS A 131 20.94 -18.08 -40.30
C LYS A 131 20.20 -17.49 -39.10
N TYR A 132 20.07 -18.25 -38.01
CA TYR A 132 19.45 -17.76 -36.77
C TYR A 132 20.21 -16.56 -36.20
N LEU A 133 21.54 -16.68 -36.02
CA LEU A 133 22.38 -15.59 -35.50
C LEU A 133 22.30 -14.34 -36.37
N THR A 134 22.37 -14.51 -37.68
CA THR A 134 22.22 -13.41 -38.65
C THR A 134 20.83 -12.77 -38.54
N THR A 135 19.79 -13.58 -38.35
CA THR A 135 18.42 -13.08 -38.18
C THR A 135 18.28 -12.28 -36.88
N CYS A 136 18.78 -12.79 -35.76
CA CYS A 136 18.81 -12.05 -34.49
C CYS A 136 19.54 -10.71 -34.64
N LYS A 137 20.71 -10.72 -35.30
CA LYS A 137 21.46 -9.51 -35.55
C LYS A 137 20.69 -8.50 -36.40
N ASN A 138 20.01 -8.97 -37.45
CA ASN A 138 19.20 -8.12 -38.34
C ASN A 138 17.92 -7.60 -37.68
N MET A 139 17.35 -8.31 -36.71
CA MET A 139 16.23 -7.83 -35.90
C MET A 139 16.65 -6.76 -34.89
N GLY A 140 17.95 -6.61 -34.63
CA GLY A 140 18.50 -5.60 -33.72
C GLY A 140 18.85 -6.13 -32.32
N PHE A 141 18.92 -7.45 -32.11
CA PHE A 141 19.46 -7.97 -30.85
C PHE A 141 20.94 -7.61 -30.68
N ASP A 142 21.34 -7.33 -29.44
CA ASP A 142 22.73 -6.99 -29.08
C ASP A 142 23.45 -8.18 -28.47
N VAL A 143 22.76 -8.89 -27.59
CA VAL A 143 23.28 -9.99 -26.77
C VAL A 143 22.56 -11.26 -27.16
N LEU A 144 23.34 -12.32 -27.40
CA LEU A 144 22.80 -13.66 -27.54
C LEU A 144 23.09 -14.43 -26.26
N GLU A 145 22.04 -14.82 -25.56
CA GLU A 145 22.18 -15.72 -24.43
C GLU A 145 22.40 -17.15 -24.95
N LEU A 146 23.38 -17.83 -24.37
CA LEU A 146 23.68 -19.22 -24.69
C LEU A 146 23.37 -20.06 -23.46
N SER A 147 22.10 -20.45 -23.28
CA SER A 147 21.68 -21.32 -22.18
C SER A 147 21.81 -22.80 -22.58
N SER A 148 22.21 -23.65 -21.63
CA SER A 148 22.31 -25.10 -21.83
C SER A 148 21.53 -25.91 -20.80
N GLY A 149 20.61 -25.28 -20.06
CA GLY A 149 19.88 -25.94 -18.97
C GLY A 149 19.29 -27.31 -19.36
N PHE A 150 18.83 -27.42 -20.61
CA PHE A 150 18.21 -28.62 -21.19
C PHE A 150 19.11 -29.46 -22.11
N LEU A 151 20.34 -29.01 -22.43
CA LEU A 151 21.22 -29.69 -23.39
C LEU A 151 22.61 -29.97 -22.80
N SER A 152 23.07 -31.20 -22.98
CA SER A 152 24.44 -31.60 -22.66
C SER A 152 25.40 -31.20 -23.80
N ILE A 153 26.02 -30.04 -23.70
CA ILE A 153 26.99 -29.55 -24.70
C ILE A 153 28.43 -29.65 -24.13
N PRO A 154 29.35 -30.37 -24.81
CA PRO A 154 30.77 -30.36 -24.45
C PRO A 154 31.32 -28.92 -24.31
N THR A 155 32.25 -28.72 -23.39
CA THR A 155 32.77 -27.37 -23.08
C THR A 155 33.36 -26.70 -24.32
N GLU A 156 34.08 -27.48 -25.13
CA GLU A 156 34.78 -27.05 -26.34
C GLU A 156 33.79 -26.66 -27.45
N ASP A 157 32.68 -27.39 -27.59
CA ASP A 157 31.65 -27.10 -28.58
C ASP A 157 30.88 -25.82 -28.22
N TRP A 158 30.62 -25.61 -26.92
CA TRP A 158 29.98 -24.38 -26.48
C TRP A 158 30.93 -23.18 -26.56
N ALA A 159 32.22 -23.36 -26.25
CA ALA A 159 33.23 -22.33 -26.52
C ALA A 159 33.29 -21.97 -28.01
N SER A 160 33.20 -22.97 -28.90
CA SER A 160 33.10 -22.74 -30.34
C SER A 160 31.83 -21.97 -30.72
N LEU A 161 30.71 -22.20 -30.03
CA LEU A 161 29.47 -21.45 -30.22
C LEU A 161 29.57 -20.01 -29.71
N VAL A 162 30.32 -19.77 -28.63
CA VAL A 162 30.66 -18.41 -28.14
C VAL A 162 31.44 -17.66 -29.21
N GLU A 163 32.51 -18.25 -29.75
CA GLU A 163 33.31 -17.66 -30.84
C GLU A 163 32.46 -17.42 -32.09
N PHE A 164 31.61 -18.39 -32.45
CA PHE A 164 30.74 -18.30 -33.61
C PHE A 164 29.71 -17.18 -33.47
N THR A 165 29.14 -17.03 -32.29
CA THR A 165 28.21 -15.92 -31.96
C THR A 165 28.91 -14.57 -32.07
N ALA A 166 30.11 -14.45 -31.50
CA ALA A 166 30.92 -13.23 -31.58
C ALA A 166 31.26 -12.88 -33.05
N ALA A 167 31.58 -13.89 -33.87
CA ALA A 167 31.86 -13.71 -35.29
C ALA A 167 30.64 -13.19 -36.10
N HIS A 168 29.42 -13.39 -35.61
CA HIS A 168 28.18 -12.84 -36.20
C HIS A 168 27.82 -11.46 -35.66
N GLY A 169 28.68 -10.83 -34.85
CA GLY A 169 28.50 -9.47 -34.36
C GLY A 169 27.48 -9.32 -33.23
N LEU A 170 27.11 -10.43 -32.59
CA LEU A 170 26.34 -10.46 -31.34
C LEU A 170 27.29 -10.62 -30.16
N LYS A 171 26.90 -10.14 -28.97
CA LYS A 171 27.65 -10.34 -27.73
C LYS A 171 27.24 -11.69 -27.10
N PRO A 172 28.10 -12.72 -27.09
CA PRO A 172 27.76 -13.99 -26.46
C PRO A 172 27.72 -13.86 -24.93
N LYS A 173 26.59 -14.26 -24.33
CA LYS A 173 26.38 -14.31 -22.89
C LYS A 173 25.99 -15.73 -22.47
N PRO A 174 26.95 -16.65 -22.30
CA PRO A 174 26.64 -18.01 -21.85
C PRO A 174 26.16 -18.05 -20.41
N GLU A 175 25.16 -18.88 -20.16
CA GLU A 175 24.54 -19.11 -18.85
C GLU A 175 25.04 -20.42 -18.27
N VAL A 176 25.59 -20.39 -17.06
CA VAL A 176 26.19 -21.55 -16.40
C VAL A 176 25.61 -21.72 -15.00
N GLY A 177 25.24 -22.96 -14.68
CA GLY A 177 24.71 -23.37 -13.38
C GLY A 177 25.39 -24.63 -12.86
N ILE A 178 25.08 -24.98 -11.61
CA ILE A 178 25.51 -26.25 -11.00
C ILE A 178 24.44 -27.33 -11.09
N GLN A 179 23.18 -26.94 -11.31
CA GLN A 179 22.06 -27.86 -11.42
C GLN A 179 22.04 -28.54 -12.79
N TRP A 180 21.78 -29.85 -12.82
CA TRP A 180 21.49 -30.55 -14.07
C TRP A 180 20.01 -30.45 -14.40
N GLY A 181 19.69 -30.12 -15.66
CA GLY A 181 18.30 -29.92 -16.08
C GLY A 181 17.72 -28.57 -15.70
N ALA A 182 18.57 -27.57 -15.45
CA ALA A 182 18.13 -26.23 -15.05
C ALA A 182 17.18 -25.60 -16.07
N GLY A 183 16.11 -24.96 -15.58
CA GLY A 183 15.02 -24.42 -16.38
C GLY A 183 13.85 -25.38 -16.52
N GLY A 184 12.62 -24.84 -16.57
CA GLY A 184 11.42 -25.59 -16.96
C GLY A 184 10.47 -26.03 -15.84
N ASP A 185 10.32 -25.25 -14.77
CA ASP A 185 9.35 -25.48 -13.68
C ASP A 185 9.54 -26.85 -12.98
N ALA A 186 10.79 -27.30 -12.84
CA ALA A 186 11.14 -28.52 -12.14
C ALA A 186 11.04 -28.32 -10.62
N SER A 187 10.44 -29.29 -9.93
CA SER A 187 10.30 -29.26 -8.47
C SER A 187 11.64 -29.44 -7.75
N VAL A 188 11.72 -28.96 -6.51
CA VAL A 188 12.90 -29.13 -5.64
C VAL A 188 13.29 -30.61 -5.51
N GLU A 189 12.29 -31.50 -5.44
CA GLU A 189 12.48 -32.95 -5.31
C GLU A 189 13.08 -33.59 -6.57
N GLU A 190 12.67 -33.13 -7.76
CA GLU A 190 13.22 -33.59 -9.05
C GLU A 190 14.68 -33.16 -9.21
N LEU A 191 15.01 -31.94 -8.80
CA LEU A 191 16.35 -31.37 -8.91
C LEU A 191 17.33 -31.94 -7.88
N GLU A 192 16.89 -32.18 -6.64
CA GLU A 192 17.66 -32.90 -5.63
C GLU A 192 18.00 -34.32 -6.09
N SER A 193 17.06 -34.98 -6.78
CA SER A 193 17.25 -36.32 -7.34
C SER A 193 18.24 -36.33 -8.52
N ALA A 194 18.29 -35.26 -9.31
CA ALA A 194 19.24 -35.10 -10.41
C ALA A 194 20.66 -34.76 -9.93
N GLY A 195 20.78 -34.12 -8.76
CA GLY A 195 22.02 -33.76 -8.10
C GLY A 195 22.69 -32.49 -8.64
N THR A 196 23.50 -31.84 -7.79
CA THR A 196 24.26 -30.63 -8.14
C THR A 196 25.72 -30.95 -8.43
N ARG A 197 26.34 -30.19 -9.34
CA ARG A 197 27.77 -30.25 -9.65
C ARG A 197 28.62 -29.44 -8.66
N ASP A 198 29.91 -29.74 -8.65
CA ASP A 198 30.91 -28.97 -7.92
C ASP A 198 31.05 -27.53 -8.49
N PRO A 199 31.11 -26.48 -7.66
CA PRO A 199 31.33 -25.10 -8.11
C PRO A 199 32.54 -24.92 -9.03
N LYS A 200 33.60 -25.73 -8.85
CA LYS A 200 34.79 -25.74 -9.72
C LYS A 200 34.42 -26.02 -11.17
N TRP A 201 33.46 -26.90 -11.42
CA TRP A 201 33.02 -27.23 -12.77
C TRP A 201 32.46 -26.01 -13.49
N LEU A 202 31.60 -25.24 -12.81
CA LEU A 202 31.02 -23.99 -13.31
C LEU A 202 32.14 -22.97 -13.59
N ILE A 203 33.07 -22.79 -12.64
CA ILE A 203 34.18 -21.82 -12.75
C ILE A 203 35.11 -22.16 -13.92
N ASP A 204 35.48 -23.43 -14.08
CA ASP A 204 36.38 -23.87 -15.15
C ASP A 204 35.75 -23.58 -16.53
N ARG A 205 34.45 -23.87 -16.70
CA ARG A 205 33.72 -23.57 -17.95
C ARG A 205 33.57 -22.07 -18.20
N ALA A 206 33.20 -21.31 -17.18
CA ALA A 206 33.10 -19.86 -17.29
C ALA A 206 34.43 -19.24 -17.76
N ASN A 207 35.57 -19.71 -17.24
CA ASN A 207 36.89 -19.29 -17.71
C ASN A 207 37.14 -19.67 -19.17
N THR A 208 36.78 -20.88 -19.59
CA THR A 208 36.88 -21.28 -21.00
C THR A 208 36.04 -20.38 -21.90
N PHE A 209 34.82 -20.03 -21.50
CA PHE A 209 33.97 -19.13 -22.28
C PHE A 209 34.47 -17.70 -22.33
N LEU A 210 35.02 -17.18 -21.23
CA LEU A 210 35.69 -15.88 -21.21
C LEU A 210 36.90 -15.84 -22.14
N GLN A 211 37.69 -16.93 -22.19
CA GLN A 211 38.81 -17.06 -23.14
C GLN A 211 38.33 -17.12 -24.60
N ALA A 212 37.19 -17.77 -24.85
CA ALA A 212 36.52 -17.82 -26.15
C ALA A 212 35.84 -16.50 -26.58
N GLY A 213 35.89 -15.46 -25.73
CA GLY A 213 35.36 -14.14 -26.05
C GLY A 213 33.94 -13.85 -25.52
N ALA A 214 33.48 -14.58 -24.51
CA ALA A 214 32.22 -14.26 -23.83
C ALA A 214 32.21 -12.80 -23.34
N TYR A 215 31.12 -12.10 -23.65
CA TYR A 215 30.91 -10.72 -23.19
C TYR A 215 30.71 -10.68 -21.67
N MET A 216 29.89 -11.59 -21.17
CA MET A 216 29.48 -11.76 -19.78
C MET A 216 29.05 -13.21 -19.53
N ILE A 217 29.24 -13.71 -18.31
CA ILE A 217 28.75 -15.01 -17.88
C ILE A 217 27.50 -14.80 -17.03
N MET A 218 26.37 -15.38 -17.43
CA MET A 218 25.17 -15.44 -16.59
C MET A 218 25.31 -16.63 -15.63
N ILE A 219 25.08 -16.40 -14.34
CA ILE A 219 25.07 -17.43 -13.31
C ILE A 219 23.61 -17.77 -13.02
N GLU A 220 23.23 -19.00 -13.36
CA GLU A 220 21.89 -19.55 -13.17
C GLU A 220 21.55 -19.66 -11.68
N SER A 221 20.33 -19.25 -11.29
CA SER A 221 19.87 -19.28 -9.90
C SER A 221 19.47 -20.67 -9.45
N GLU A 222 19.01 -21.53 -10.37
CA GLU A 222 18.51 -22.87 -10.06
C GLU A 222 19.60 -23.76 -9.46
N GLY A 223 19.30 -24.35 -8.30
CA GLY A 223 20.27 -25.13 -7.52
C GLY A 223 21.24 -24.29 -6.68
N ILE A 224 21.18 -22.95 -6.76
CA ILE A 224 21.99 -22.02 -5.95
C ILE A 224 21.10 -21.24 -4.97
N THR A 225 20.16 -20.46 -5.49
CA THR A 225 19.22 -19.62 -4.73
C THR A 225 17.76 -19.92 -5.06
N GLU A 226 17.51 -20.62 -6.16
CA GLU A 226 16.20 -21.06 -6.62
C GLU A 226 16.11 -22.59 -6.58
N ASN A 227 14.93 -23.11 -6.26
CA ASN A 227 14.63 -24.54 -6.12
C ASN A 227 15.61 -25.31 -5.19
N VAL A 228 16.02 -24.67 -4.10
CA VAL A 228 16.84 -25.26 -3.03
C VAL A 228 16.22 -25.05 -1.67
N LYS A 229 16.35 -26.03 -0.77
CA LYS A 229 15.91 -25.90 0.64
C LYS A 229 16.74 -24.91 1.46
N ALA A 230 18.00 -24.72 1.06
CA ALA A 230 18.92 -23.76 1.67
C ALA A 230 19.84 -23.20 0.58
N TRP A 231 20.04 -21.88 0.60
CA TRP A 231 20.90 -21.22 -0.39
C TRP A 231 22.34 -21.71 -0.33
N ARG A 232 22.90 -22.02 -1.49
CA ARG A 232 24.29 -22.44 -1.67
C ARG A 232 25.22 -21.23 -1.78
N THR A 233 25.30 -20.47 -0.70
CA THR A 233 26.15 -19.27 -0.61
C THR A 233 27.64 -19.57 -0.84
N ASP A 234 28.06 -20.82 -0.61
CA ASP A 234 29.39 -21.34 -0.96
C ASP A 234 29.70 -21.25 -2.46
N VAL A 235 28.70 -21.50 -3.32
CA VAL A 235 28.83 -21.42 -4.77
C VAL A 235 29.02 -19.96 -5.19
N ILE A 236 28.18 -19.05 -4.67
CA ILE A 236 28.30 -17.61 -4.94
C ILE A 236 29.68 -17.09 -4.48
N SER A 237 30.15 -17.51 -3.32
CA SER A 237 31.48 -17.15 -2.80
C SER A 237 32.60 -17.68 -3.69
N ALA A 238 32.51 -18.92 -4.18
CA ALA A 238 33.49 -19.52 -5.07
C ALA A 238 33.55 -18.79 -6.42
N VAL A 239 32.40 -18.49 -7.02
CA VAL A 239 32.27 -17.76 -8.29
C VAL A 239 32.84 -16.35 -8.19
N THR A 240 32.43 -15.59 -7.18
CA THR A 240 32.87 -14.20 -6.98
C THR A 240 34.35 -14.06 -6.62
N SER A 241 34.95 -15.14 -6.11
CA SER A 241 36.39 -15.21 -5.81
C SER A 241 37.23 -15.59 -7.02
N ALA A 242 36.68 -16.36 -7.97
CA ALA A 242 37.42 -16.93 -9.09
C ALA A 242 37.22 -16.19 -10.43
N LEU A 243 36.10 -15.48 -10.62
CA LEU A 243 35.78 -14.82 -11.89
C LEU A 243 35.79 -13.28 -11.77
N PRO A 244 36.11 -12.54 -12.85
CA PRO A 244 36.10 -11.08 -12.82
C PRO A 244 34.67 -10.54 -12.60
N ARG A 245 34.49 -9.67 -11.60
CA ARG A 245 33.16 -9.15 -11.20
C ARG A 245 32.41 -8.41 -12.31
N ASP A 246 33.14 -7.73 -13.21
CA ASP A 246 32.58 -7.03 -14.37
C ASP A 246 32.24 -7.96 -15.55
N LYS A 247 32.53 -9.26 -15.40
CA LYS A 247 32.29 -10.31 -16.40
C LYS A 247 31.28 -11.36 -15.95
N ILE A 248 30.70 -11.21 -14.77
CA ILE A 248 29.64 -12.10 -14.26
C ILE A 248 28.37 -11.29 -13.98
N MET A 249 27.23 -11.93 -14.16
CA MET A 249 25.89 -11.45 -13.81
C MET A 249 25.14 -12.60 -13.15
N PHE A 250 24.41 -12.31 -12.06
CA PHE A 250 23.61 -13.32 -11.37
C PHE A 250 22.14 -13.18 -11.78
N GLU A 251 21.49 -14.30 -12.07
CA GLU A 251 20.03 -14.36 -12.10
C GLU A 251 19.53 -14.19 -10.66
N ALA A 252 18.77 -13.12 -10.44
CA ALA A 252 18.32 -12.67 -9.13
C ALA A 252 16.91 -12.09 -9.26
N ALA A 253 16.00 -12.85 -9.87
CA ALA A 253 14.63 -12.39 -10.15
C ALA A 253 13.86 -11.99 -8.88
N GLU A 254 14.16 -12.66 -7.76
CA GLU A 254 13.50 -12.47 -6.46
C GLU A 254 14.17 -11.40 -5.58
N PRO A 255 13.38 -10.62 -4.80
CA PRO A 255 13.88 -9.57 -3.90
C PRO A 255 15.00 -9.96 -2.96
N ASP A 256 14.85 -11.10 -2.29
CA ASP A 256 15.83 -11.54 -1.30
C ASP A 256 17.17 -11.90 -1.96
N VAL A 257 17.13 -12.42 -3.19
CA VAL A 257 18.32 -12.86 -3.94
C VAL A 257 19.15 -11.64 -4.36
N PHE A 258 18.53 -10.64 -5.01
CA PHE A 258 19.29 -9.44 -5.35
C PHE A 258 19.74 -8.66 -4.11
N ALA A 259 18.94 -8.66 -3.03
CA ALA A 259 19.33 -8.01 -1.77
C ALA A 259 20.58 -8.66 -1.17
N TYR A 260 20.65 -9.99 -1.17
CA TYR A 260 21.83 -10.75 -0.78
C TYR A 260 23.05 -10.37 -1.62
N HIS A 261 22.91 -10.25 -2.94
CA HIS A 261 24.00 -9.83 -3.82
C HIS A 261 24.47 -8.41 -3.52
N ILE A 262 23.56 -7.45 -3.31
CA ILE A 262 23.96 -6.08 -2.96
C ILE A 262 24.64 -6.03 -1.58
N GLN A 263 24.15 -6.79 -0.61
CA GLN A 263 24.74 -6.85 0.73
C GLN A 263 26.16 -7.42 0.72
N ASN A 264 26.41 -8.47 -0.06
CA ASN A 264 27.68 -9.20 -0.03
C ASN A 264 28.68 -8.74 -1.10
N GLN A 265 28.21 -8.20 -2.23
CA GLN A 265 29.05 -7.81 -3.37
C GLN A 265 29.06 -6.29 -3.61
N GLY A 266 28.14 -5.55 -2.98
CA GLY A 266 28.00 -4.10 -3.07
C GLY A 266 27.05 -3.63 -4.17
N ALA A 267 26.79 -2.32 -4.20
CA ALA A 267 25.84 -1.69 -5.13
C ALA A 267 26.17 -1.88 -6.63
N ARG A 268 27.39 -2.34 -6.95
CA ARG A 268 27.88 -2.57 -8.32
C ARG A 268 27.82 -4.04 -8.78
N ALA A 269 27.11 -4.92 -8.08
CA ALA A 269 26.82 -6.27 -8.57
C ALA A 269 26.00 -6.20 -9.87
N ASN A 270 26.34 -6.98 -10.91
CA ASN A 270 25.54 -7.08 -12.12
C ASN A 270 24.43 -8.11 -11.91
N LEU A 271 23.18 -7.74 -12.16
CA LEU A 271 22.03 -8.54 -11.78
C LEU A 271 21.00 -8.56 -12.91
N PHE A 272 20.41 -9.74 -13.11
CA PHE A 272 19.19 -9.91 -13.88
C PHE A 272 18.01 -10.04 -12.90
N ILE A 273 17.00 -9.18 -13.06
CA ILE A 273 15.83 -9.10 -12.17
C ILE A 273 14.52 -9.15 -12.97
N ASP A 274 13.38 -9.38 -12.30
CA ASP A 274 12.09 -9.12 -12.94
C ASP A 274 11.86 -7.61 -13.15
N HIS A 275 11.14 -7.25 -14.23
CA HIS A 275 10.85 -5.85 -14.55
C HIS A 275 10.03 -5.12 -13.47
N SER A 276 9.24 -5.84 -12.66
CA SER A 276 8.53 -5.26 -11.51
C SER A 276 9.46 -4.80 -10.38
N GLN A 277 10.73 -5.24 -10.37
CA GLN A 277 11.66 -5.05 -9.24
C GLN A 277 12.66 -3.89 -9.42
N ILE A 278 12.52 -3.10 -10.50
CA ILE A 278 13.48 -2.02 -10.85
C ILE A 278 13.63 -1.02 -9.70
N VAL A 279 12.51 -0.56 -9.13
CA VAL A 279 12.50 0.48 -8.08
C VAL A 279 13.18 0.00 -6.81
N GLN A 280 12.89 -1.23 -6.38
CA GLN A 280 13.48 -1.82 -5.19
C GLN A 280 15.00 -1.98 -5.33
N LEU A 281 15.49 -2.52 -6.44
CA LEU A 281 16.93 -2.63 -6.68
C LEU A 281 17.61 -1.26 -6.81
N ALA A 282 16.97 -0.29 -7.49
CA ALA A 282 17.49 1.05 -7.66
C ALA A 282 17.68 1.76 -6.31
N CYS A 283 16.66 1.71 -5.44
CA CYS A 283 16.72 2.30 -4.10
C CYS A 283 17.80 1.65 -3.25
N LEU A 284 17.92 0.32 -3.32
CA LEU A 284 18.92 -0.45 -2.59
C LEU A 284 20.35 -0.08 -3.03
N ARG A 285 20.60 0.00 -4.35
CA ARG A 285 21.91 0.41 -4.89
C ARG A 285 22.25 1.86 -4.55
N ARG A 286 21.27 2.75 -4.57
CA ARG A 286 21.42 4.18 -4.24
C ARG A 286 21.59 4.43 -2.73
N GLY A 287 21.28 3.44 -1.89
CA GLY A 287 21.30 3.57 -0.43
C GLY A 287 20.14 4.40 0.11
N ILE A 288 19.06 4.55 -0.67
CA ILE A 288 17.87 5.35 -0.32
C ILE A 288 16.92 4.54 0.57
N TRP A 289 16.77 3.25 0.28
CA TRP A 289 15.85 2.35 0.98
C TRP A 289 16.36 0.90 0.91
N GLY A 290 15.95 0.07 1.87
CA GLY A 290 16.33 -1.34 1.98
C GLY A 290 15.65 -1.99 3.20
N THR A 291 15.81 -3.30 3.35
CA THR A 291 15.34 -4.06 4.52
C THR A 291 16.20 -3.76 5.76
N GLY A 292 15.82 -4.21 6.96
CA GLY A 292 16.62 -4.01 8.17
C GLY A 292 18.07 -4.55 8.09
N SER A 293 18.35 -5.50 7.19
CA SER A 293 19.70 -6.00 6.92
C SER A 293 20.53 -5.11 5.99
N THR A 294 19.90 -4.22 5.23
CA THR A 294 20.52 -3.44 4.14
C THR A 294 20.35 -1.93 4.25
N PHE A 295 19.32 -1.43 4.95
CA PHE A 295 19.07 -0.01 5.15
C PHE A 295 20.23 0.66 5.89
N ALA A 296 20.74 1.77 5.34
CA ALA A 296 21.94 2.48 5.78
C ALA A 296 23.23 1.63 5.86
N ARG A 297 23.24 0.42 5.29
CA ARG A 297 24.38 -0.53 5.34
C ARG A 297 25.02 -0.77 3.97
N VAL A 298 24.44 -0.24 2.90
CA VAL A 298 24.99 -0.31 1.53
C VAL A 298 25.69 1.01 1.19
N VAL A 299 27.01 1.05 1.38
CA VAL A 299 27.85 2.24 1.09
C VAL A 299 28.87 1.93 0.00
N THR A 300 29.06 2.86 -0.94
CA THR A 300 30.18 2.80 -1.90
C THR A 300 31.12 3.99 -1.70
N PHE A 301 32.40 3.71 -1.47
CA PHE A 301 33.44 4.74 -1.40
C PHE A 301 34.04 4.93 -2.79
N GLU A 302 33.90 6.11 -3.39
CA GLU A 302 34.71 6.49 -4.55
C GLU A 302 35.36 7.86 -4.38
N ALA A 303 36.67 7.89 -4.64
CA ALA A 303 37.42 9.12 -4.84
C ALA A 303 36.91 9.82 -6.11
N PRO A 304 36.64 11.14 -6.08
CA PRO A 304 36.12 11.86 -7.24
C PRO A 304 37.10 11.77 -8.41
N ARG A 305 36.65 11.19 -9.54
CA ARG A 305 37.39 11.25 -10.81
C ARG A 305 37.46 12.72 -11.26
N THR A 306 38.69 13.19 -11.39
CA THR A 306 39.10 14.51 -11.87
C THR A 306 38.40 14.91 -13.17
N MET A 307 37.49 15.89 -13.14
CA MET A 307 37.35 16.82 -14.27
C MET A 307 38.60 17.70 -14.30
N GLY A 308 39.20 17.80 -15.47
CA GLY A 308 40.54 18.35 -15.67
C GLY A 308 40.71 19.78 -15.18
N SER A 309 41.88 20.01 -14.57
CA SER A 309 42.68 21.24 -14.68
C SER A 309 41.92 22.57 -14.58
N LEU A 310 41.64 23.01 -13.35
CA LEU A 310 41.68 24.43 -12.99
C LEU A 310 42.45 24.55 -11.66
N SER A 311 43.52 25.34 -11.70
CA SER A 311 44.49 25.53 -10.63
C SER A 311 43.83 26.01 -9.34
N ALA A 312 44.40 25.57 -8.22
CA ALA A 312 43.92 25.71 -6.85
C ALA A 312 43.92 27.15 -6.28
N VAL A 313 43.59 28.15 -7.09
CA VAL A 313 43.40 29.55 -6.66
C VAL A 313 41.92 29.97 -6.77
N GLY A 314 41.08 29.21 -7.47
CA GLY A 314 39.65 29.55 -7.64
C GLY A 314 38.70 29.07 -6.53
N ARG A 315 39.13 28.25 -5.57
CA ARG A 315 38.22 27.65 -4.56
C ARG A 315 38.11 28.39 -3.23
N LEU A 316 38.77 29.54 -3.06
CA LEU A 316 38.70 30.31 -1.81
C LEU A 316 37.88 31.62 -1.90
N VAL A 317 37.15 31.84 -3.01
CA VAL A 317 36.35 33.06 -3.21
C VAL A 317 34.83 32.79 -3.24
N VAL A 318 34.37 31.53 -3.21
CA VAL A 318 32.93 31.22 -3.26
C VAL A 318 32.31 30.93 -1.89
N GLU A 319 33.07 30.49 -0.89
CA GLU A 319 32.50 30.06 0.41
C GLU A 319 32.39 31.14 1.50
N LEU A 320 32.60 32.43 1.19
CA LEU A 320 32.39 33.52 2.16
C LEU A 320 31.50 34.66 1.64
N ALA A 321 30.88 34.49 0.46
CA ALA A 321 29.90 35.44 -0.08
C ALA A 321 28.46 35.18 0.40
N GLU A 322 28.15 34.00 0.97
CA GLU A 322 26.78 33.65 1.40
C GLU A 322 26.47 33.97 2.88
N ILE A 323 27.42 34.56 3.63
CA ILE A 323 27.17 35.05 5.01
C ILE A 323 27.45 36.57 5.11
N SER A 324 26.96 37.34 4.13
CA SER A 324 27.01 38.80 4.17
C SER A 324 25.64 39.41 3.85
N HIS A 325 24.68 39.22 4.75
CA HIS A 325 23.55 40.13 4.94
C HIS A 325 23.58 40.76 6.34
N ALA A 326 24.77 41.13 6.84
CA ALA A 326 24.89 41.88 8.09
C ALA A 326 26.08 42.88 8.08
N SER A 327 25.75 44.17 7.93
CA SER A 327 26.51 45.41 8.29
C SER A 327 28.03 45.53 8.02
N GLY A 328 28.42 46.58 7.28
CA GLY A 328 29.75 46.84 6.68
C GLY A 328 30.94 47.21 7.58
N SER A 329 31.03 46.71 8.82
CA SER A 329 32.23 46.86 9.67
C SER A 329 33.08 45.57 9.74
N ALA A 330 32.46 44.38 9.70
CA ALA A 330 33.15 43.09 9.76
C ALA A 330 34.01 42.77 8.52
N ALA A 331 33.56 43.22 7.34
CA ALA A 331 34.26 42.97 6.07
C ALA A 331 35.67 43.58 6.03
N ARG A 332 35.87 44.76 6.63
CA ARG A 332 37.17 45.46 6.64
C ARG A 332 38.20 44.84 7.60
N TYR A 333 37.75 44.04 8.57
CA TYR A 333 38.63 43.33 9.49
C TYR A 333 39.16 42.04 8.86
N LEU A 334 38.28 41.29 8.16
CA LEU A 334 38.62 40.04 7.49
C LEU A 334 39.59 40.23 6.30
N GLU A 335 39.47 41.35 5.59
CA GLU A 335 40.37 41.71 4.49
C GLU A 335 41.82 41.97 4.97
N ARG A 336 41.97 42.45 6.21
CA ARG A 336 43.28 42.72 6.81
C ARG A 336 43.97 41.44 7.27
N VAL A 337 43.22 40.47 7.79
CA VAL A 337 43.71 39.15 8.22
C VAL A 337 44.12 38.29 7.02
N ALA A 338 43.37 38.35 5.92
CA ALA A 338 43.69 37.63 4.69
C ALA A 338 45.01 38.09 4.04
N ASN A 339 45.35 39.38 4.16
CA ASN A 339 46.60 39.93 3.64
C ASN A 339 47.83 39.56 4.48
N GLU A 340 47.68 39.32 5.79
CA GLU A 340 48.80 38.88 6.63
C GLU A 340 49.13 37.39 6.43
N LEU A 341 48.11 36.54 6.26
CA LEU A 341 48.26 35.09 6.06
C LEU A 341 48.87 34.71 4.70
N SER A 342 48.76 35.58 3.69
CA SER A 342 49.29 35.34 2.34
C SER A 342 50.81 35.52 2.21
N THR A 343 51.48 36.03 3.25
CA THR A 343 52.93 36.32 3.23
C THR A 343 53.81 35.19 3.78
N LEU A 344 53.22 34.09 4.26
CA LEU A 344 53.98 32.97 4.85
C LEU A 344 54.44 31.95 3.78
N PRO A 345 55.75 31.61 3.73
CA PRO A 345 56.29 30.72 2.70
C PRO A 345 55.93 29.24 2.94
N PRO A 346 55.89 28.41 1.87
CA PRO A 346 55.29 27.09 1.91
C PRO A 346 56.31 26.04 2.39
N GLY A 347 56.21 25.65 3.65
CA GLY A 347 57.05 24.60 4.24
C GLY A 347 56.48 23.86 5.45
N ASN A 348 55.31 24.22 5.99
CA ASN A 348 54.69 23.52 7.12
C ASN A 348 53.17 23.42 6.90
N LYS A 349 52.69 22.28 6.41
CA LYS A 349 51.25 21.93 6.39
C LYS A 349 51.07 20.42 6.59
N ASP A 350 51.37 19.94 7.78
CA ASP A 350 50.78 18.71 8.31
C ASP A 350 49.71 19.11 9.33
N VAL A 351 48.46 18.66 9.14
CA VAL A 351 47.40 18.78 10.15
C VAL A 351 47.07 17.36 10.60
N SER A 352 47.43 17.05 11.85
CA SER A 352 47.26 15.75 12.48
C SER A 352 45.87 15.57 13.09
N VAL A 353 45.41 14.32 13.17
CA VAL A 353 44.14 13.85 13.73
C VAL A 353 43.90 14.34 15.17
N LEU A 354 42.75 14.96 15.45
CA LEU A 354 42.29 15.32 16.80
C LEU A 354 41.59 14.12 17.47
N THR A 355 42.06 13.70 18.65
CA THR A 355 41.41 12.65 19.46
C THR A 355 40.70 13.26 20.67
N MET A 356 39.43 12.89 20.89
CA MET A 356 38.60 13.40 21.99
C MET A 356 38.86 12.61 23.29
N GLN A 357 39.01 13.31 24.43
CA GLN A 357 39.19 12.70 25.76
C GLN A 357 38.28 13.37 26.81
N TYR A 358 38.03 12.68 27.93
CA TYR A 358 37.27 13.16 29.08
C TYR A 358 38.10 13.17 30.36
N ASN A 359 37.78 14.08 31.31
CA ASN A 359 38.32 14.03 32.68
C ASN A 359 37.35 13.34 33.65
N LYS A 360 37.78 13.18 34.91
CA LYS A 360 37.02 12.52 35.99
C LYS A 360 35.65 13.15 36.33
N ASN A 361 35.35 14.34 35.80
CA ASN A 361 34.09 15.06 35.99
C ASN A 361 33.21 15.09 34.72
N LYS A 362 33.59 14.38 33.65
CA LYS A 362 32.87 14.28 32.35
C LYS A 362 32.80 15.56 31.49
N ASP A 363 33.69 16.52 31.70
CA ASP A 363 33.84 17.64 30.76
C ASP A 363 34.69 17.25 29.54
N TYR A 364 34.22 17.60 28.33
CA TYR A 364 34.88 17.33 27.05
C TYR A 364 35.92 18.40 26.72
N TYR A 365 37.12 17.99 26.26
CA TYR A 365 38.10 18.93 25.69
C TYR A 365 38.96 18.28 24.58
N PHE A 366 39.41 19.10 23.64
CA PHE A 366 40.39 18.73 22.62
C PHE A 366 41.78 19.22 23.03
N ARG A 367 42.82 18.41 22.79
CA ARG A 367 44.21 18.77 23.12
C ARG A 367 45.10 18.58 21.90
N GLU A 368 45.61 19.68 21.35
CA GLU A 368 46.67 19.67 20.35
C GLU A 368 48.04 19.77 21.07
N GLY A 369 49.07 19.12 20.50
CA GLY A 369 50.39 18.92 21.11
C GLY A 369 51.23 20.18 21.40
N SER A 370 50.68 21.39 21.26
CA SER A 370 51.39 22.67 21.45
C SER A 370 50.81 23.57 22.56
N GLY A 371 49.82 23.11 23.34
CA GLY A 371 49.48 23.76 24.62
C GLY A 371 48.49 24.92 24.58
N VAL A 372 47.67 25.07 23.54
CA VAL A 372 46.57 26.05 23.50
C VAL A 372 45.25 25.40 23.90
N ARG A 373 44.50 26.02 24.83
CA ARG A 373 43.14 25.63 25.23
C ARG A 373 42.12 26.49 24.47
N ILE A 374 41.11 25.86 23.87
CA ILE A 374 39.93 26.52 23.31
C ILE A 374 38.71 26.14 24.17
N PRO A 375 37.85 27.08 24.61
CA PRO A 375 36.67 26.75 25.41
C PRO A 375 35.57 26.13 24.55
N ALA A 376 34.91 25.08 25.04
CA ALA A 376 33.75 24.47 24.39
C ALA A 376 32.48 25.32 24.67
N LEU A 377 31.70 25.60 23.62
CA LEU A 377 30.34 26.13 23.75
C LEU A 377 29.44 25.01 24.30
N GLN A 378 28.66 25.35 25.32
CA GLN A 378 27.77 24.45 26.04
C GLN A 378 26.57 24.09 25.16
N VAL A 379 26.42 22.81 24.81
CA VAL A 379 25.21 22.25 24.18
C VAL A 379 24.57 21.35 25.23
N ASP A 380 23.44 21.79 25.78
CA ASP A 380 22.65 21.01 26.72
C ASP A 380 21.97 19.87 25.96
N MET A 381 22.41 18.64 26.20
CA MET A 381 21.69 17.44 25.80
C MET A 381 20.61 17.12 26.85
N VAL A 382 19.34 17.19 26.46
CA VAL A 382 18.23 16.60 27.21
C VAL A 382 17.74 15.33 26.49
N ARG A 383 17.96 14.22 27.21
CA ARG A 383 17.46 12.82 27.24
C ARG A 383 16.52 12.20 26.18
N PRO A 384 16.52 10.83 26.10
CA PRO A 384 16.01 10.04 24.97
C PRO A 384 14.63 9.41 25.20
N GLY A 385 13.88 9.13 24.12
CA GLY A 385 12.70 8.25 24.18
C GLY A 385 11.81 8.22 22.92
N LEU A 386 12.18 7.39 21.94
CA LEU A 386 11.33 6.60 21.01
C LEU A 386 10.15 7.20 20.23
N LEU A 387 9.82 8.49 20.29
CA LEU A 387 8.68 9.06 19.56
C LEU A 387 9.05 9.72 18.20
N GLU A 388 10.34 9.91 17.90
CA GLU A 388 10.80 10.70 16.75
C GLU A 388 10.75 9.97 15.39
N ILE A 389 10.64 8.65 15.34
CA ILE A 389 10.77 7.89 14.08
C ILE A 389 9.42 7.71 13.36
N ALA A 390 8.30 7.68 14.09
CA ALA A 390 6.98 7.44 13.49
C ALA A 390 6.52 8.63 12.62
N VAL A 391 6.77 9.86 13.05
CA VAL A 391 6.20 11.05 12.36
C VAL A 391 6.99 11.46 11.11
N LEU A 392 8.28 11.12 11.05
CA LEU A 392 9.09 11.31 9.84
C LEU A 392 8.74 10.29 8.74
N LEU A 393 8.20 9.11 9.08
CA LEU A 393 7.76 8.11 8.09
C LEU A 393 6.45 8.53 7.40
N SER A 394 5.49 9.12 8.12
CA SER A 394 4.21 9.56 7.56
C SER A 394 4.36 10.63 6.46
N LEU A 395 5.37 11.49 6.58
CA LEU A 395 5.69 12.49 5.56
C LEU A 395 6.20 11.92 4.23
N VAL A 396 6.92 10.79 4.30
CA VAL A 396 7.47 10.10 3.12
C VAL A 396 6.38 9.28 2.44
N ILE A 397 5.42 8.73 3.20
CA ILE A 397 4.28 7.97 2.68
C ILE A 397 3.26 8.88 1.99
N SER A 398 3.04 10.11 2.51
CA SER A 398 2.11 11.08 1.93
C SER A 398 2.74 12.04 0.90
N GLY A 399 3.97 11.82 0.42
CA GLY A 399 4.56 12.65 -0.66
C GLY A 399 4.44 14.17 -0.45
N CYS A 400 4.60 14.65 0.78
CA CYS A 400 4.19 16.00 1.17
C CYS A 400 5.38 16.94 1.42
N LEU A 401 5.59 17.94 0.56
CA LEU A 401 6.59 19.00 0.78
C LEU A 401 6.02 20.09 1.71
N GLY A 402 6.63 20.27 2.88
CA GLY A 402 6.18 21.23 3.90
C GLY A 402 6.83 22.60 3.77
N ARG A 403 6.02 23.67 3.84
CA ARG A 403 6.48 25.05 4.06
C ARG A 403 5.81 25.64 5.29
N PRO A 404 6.47 26.55 6.04
CA PRO A 404 5.84 27.24 7.16
C PRO A 404 4.49 27.85 6.77
N ALA A 405 3.46 27.60 7.58
CA ALA A 405 2.16 28.23 7.39
C ALA A 405 2.24 29.72 7.70
N ALA A 406 1.43 30.54 7.02
CA ALA A 406 1.33 31.95 7.39
C ALA A 406 0.76 32.07 8.81
N PRO A 407 1.27 32.98 9.68
CA PRO A 407 0.85 33.07 11.08
C PRO A 407 -0.66 33.20 11.31
N ASP A 408 -1.35 33.86 10.38
CA ASP A 408 -2.78 34.17 10.38
C ASP A 408 -3.63 33.12 9.64
N THR A 409 -3.02 32.03 9.15
CA THR A 409 -3.76 30.94 8.50
C THR A 409 -4.81 30.38 9.48
N PRO A 410 -6.12 30.44 9.15
CA PRO A 410 -7.17 29.91 10.00
C PRO A 410 -7.03 28.40 10.20
N LEU A 411 -7.29 27.94 11.41
CA LEU A 411 -7.25 26.52 11.77
C LEU A 411 -8.38 26.22 12.75
N THR A 412 -9.15 25.18 12.45
CA THR A 412 -10.15 24.63 13.37
C THR A 412 -9.55 23.38 14.00
N LEU A 413 -9.44 23.36 15.33
CA LEU A 413 -8.98 22.19 16.07
C LEU A 413 -10.17 21.54 16.79
N LYS A 414 -10.29 20.22 16.65
CA LYS A 414 -11.16 19.34 17.42
C LYS A 414 -10.31 18.73 18.54
N ILE A 415 -10.79 18.82 19.77
CA ILE A 415 -10.08 18.36 20.95
C ILE A 415 -10.96 17.34 21.65
N ALA A 416 -10.45 16.11 21.77
CA ALA A 416 -11.06 15.08 22.60
C ALA A 416 -10.62 15.30 24.05
N LEU A 417 -11.61 15.38 24.93
CA LEU A 417 -11.43 15.55 26.36
C LEU A 417 -11.44 14.17 27.03
N THR A 418 -10.70 14.04 28.13
CA THR A 418 -10.70 12.82 28.92
C THR A 418 -12.12 12.49 29.42
N GLN A 419 -12.63 11.36 28.94
CA GLN A 419 -13.97 10.87 29.26
C GLN A 419 -14.06 10.45 30.74
N GLY A 420 -15.23 10.66 31.36
CA GLY A 420 -15.43 10.45 32.80
C GLY A 420 -15.39 8.97 33.23
N ASN A 421 -16.06 8.08 32.50
CA ASN A 421 -16.20 6.66 32.83
C ASN A 421 -16.38 5.79 31.57
N PRO A 422 -15.36 5.70 30.69
CA PRO A 422 -15.43 4.89 29.47
C PRO A 422 -15.59 3.39 29.75
N SER A 423 -15.00 2.85 30.84
CA SER A 423 -15.21 1.45 31.21
C SER A 423 -16.64 1.17 31.67
N GLY A 424 -17.28 2.12 32.37
CA GLY A 424 -18.70 1.99 32.70
C GLY A 424 -19.62 2.05 31.49
N LEU A 425 -19.23 2.77 30.42
CA LEU A 425 -19.95 2.73 29.15
C LEU A 425 -19.85 1.33 28.52
N GLU A 426 -18.65 0.73 28.50
CA GLU A 426 -18.44 -0.64 28.03
C GLU A 426 -19.29 -1.65 28.83
N ASP A 427 -19.25 -1.57 30.16
CA ASP A 427 -20.08 -2.42 31.04
C ASP A 427 -21.57 -2.27 30.71
N ALA A 428 -22.04 -1.03 30.52
CA ALA A 428 -23.44 -0.75 30.18
C ALA A 428 -23.82 -1.25 28.78
N LEU A 429 -22.93 -1.07 27.78
CA LEU A 429 -23.10 -1.60 26.44
C LEU A 429 -23.27 -3.12 26.49
N TYR A 430 -22.40 -3.81 27.22
CA TYR A 430 -22.47 -5.26 27.38
C TYR A 430 -23.70 -5.72 28.16
N ASP A 431 -24.10 -4.97 29.19
CA ASP A 431 -25.30 -5.27 29.96
C ASP A 431 -26.58 -5.21 29.12
N VAL A 432 -26.69 -4.24 28.19
CA VAL A 432 -27.87 -4.11 27.31
C VAL A 432 -27.82 -5.01 26.07
N SER A 433 -26.65 -5.57 25.72
CA SER A 433 -26.46 -6.39 24.51
C SER A 433 -26.26 -7.89 24.76
N THR A 434 -26.01 -8.30 26.01
CA THR A 434 -25.79 -9.72 26.34
C THR A 434 -27.12 -10.42 26.66
N PRO A 435 -27.54 -11.46 25.91
CA PRO A 435 -28.85 -12.10 26.09
C PRO A 435 -29.15 -12.68 27.47
N SER A 436 -28.10 -13.05 28.22
CA SER A 436 -28.25 -13.54 29.60
C SER A 436 -28.43 -12.44 30.64
N SER A 437 -28.23 -11.16 30.28
CA SER A 437 -28.48 -10.05 31.18
C SER A 437 -29.98 -9.78 31.34
N SER A 438 -30.40 -9.43 32.55
CA SER A 438 -31.76 -8.93 32.81
C SER A 438 -32.06 -7.59 32.13
N ASN A 439 -31.03 -6.87 31.67
CA ASN A 439 -31.15 -5.60 30.95
C ASN A 439 -30.99 -5.75 29.44
N TYR A 440 -30.90 -6.97 28.90
CA TYR A 440 -30.85 -7.20 27.46
C TYR A 440 -32.00 -6.48 26.73
N GLY A 441 -31.65 -5.70 25.71
CA GLY A 441 -32.58 -4.88 24.92
C GLY A 441 -33.08 -3.60 25.62
N ARG A 442 -32.66 -3.33 26.87
CA ARG A 442 -32.98 -2.07 27.57
C ARG A 442 -31.95 -1.00 27.24
N HIS A 443 -31.90 -0.65 25.96
CA HIS A 443 -30.96 0.31 25.42
C HIS A 443 -31.05 1.67 26.12
N LEU A 444 -29.89 2.32 26.24
CA LEU A 444 -29.75 3.61 26.87
C LEU A 444 -30.35 4.72 26.01
N THR A 445 -30.91 5.73 26.65
CA THR A 445 -31.20 7.00 25.99
C THR A 445 -29.92 7.74 25.61
N LYS A 446 -30.03 8.72 24.71
CA LYS A 446 -28.93 9.63 24.35
C LYS A 446 -28.25 10.27 25.56
N ALA A 447 -29.04 10.71 26.55
CA ALA A 447 -28.53 11.36 27.76
C ALA A 447 -27.83 10.37 28.70
N GLU A 448 -28.35 9.14 28.84
CA GLU A 448 -27.74 8.10 29.67
C GLU A 448 -26.40 7.63 29.11
N ALA A 449 -26.33 7.38 27.79
CA ALA A 449 -25.07 7.02 27.13
C ALA A 449 -24.03 8.15 27.24
N ALA A 450 -24.44 9.40 26.97
CA ALA A 450 -23.57 10.56 27.08
C ALA A 450 -23.06 10.81 28.50
N ALA A 451 -23.84 10.47 29.53
CA ALA A 451 -23.46 10.69 30.93
C ALA A 451 -22.23 9.86 31.34
N TYR A 452 -22.01 8.67 30.77
CA TYR A 452 -20.82 7.86 31.07
C TYR A 452 -19.53 8.51 30.61
N VAL A 453 -19.53 9.10 29.42
CA VAL A 453 -18.32 9.68 28.82
C VAL A 453 -18.19 11.18 29.04
N SER A 454 -19.19 11.82 29.64
CA SER A 454 -19.15 13.25 29.98
C SER A 454 -17.88 13.56 30.79
N PRO A 455 -17.06 14.55 30.37
CA PRO A 455 -15.87 14.91 31.12
C PRO A 455 -16.21 15.40 32.53
N THR A 456 -15.28 15.19 33.46
CA THR A 456 -15.48 15.64 34.85
C THR A 456 -15.59 17.17 34.94
N SER A 457 -16.21 17.67 36.01
CA SER A 457 -16.25 19.12 36.26
C SER A 457 -14.86 19.74 36.39
N GLU A 458 -13.88 18.97 36.84
CA GLU A 458 -12.47 19.37 36.91
C GLU A 458 -11.88 19.54 35.50
N THR A 459 -12.00 18.52 34.64
CA THR A 459 -11.61 18.60 33.22
C THR A 459 -12.26 19.79 32.54
N MET A 460 -13.58 19.95 32.67
CA MET A 460 -14.29 21.06 32.05
C MET A 460 -13.84 22.42 32.57
N SER A 461 -13.54 22.54 33.87
CA SER A 461 -13.06 23.79 34.47
C SER A 461 -11.65 24.14 34.00
N ALA A 462 -10.75 23.16 33.93
CA ALA A 462 -9.39 23.33 33.43
C ALA A 462 -9.40 23.78 31.96
N ILE A 463 -10.12 23.06 31.11
CA ILE A 463 -10.24 23.35 29.68
C ILE A 463 -10.88 24.72 29.42
N THR A 464 -12.00 25.02 30.10
CA THR A 464 -12.67 26.33 29.95
C THR A 464 -11.77 27.48 30.41
N SER A 465 -11.02 27.29 31.50
CA SER A 465 -10.09 28.31 31.99
C SER A 465 -8.95 28.54 31.00
N TRP A 466 -8.37 27.47 30.47
CA TRP A 466 -7.31 27.52 29.48
C TRP A 466 -7.78 28.18 28.16
N ILE A 467 -8.96 27.82 27.64
CA ILE A 467 -9.58 28.46 26.46
C ILE A 467 -9.70 29.97 26.65
N ARG A 468 -10.26 30.41 27.79
CA ARG A 468 -10.46 31.84 28.08
C ARG A 468 -9.15 32.60 28.24
N GLN A 469 -8.17 32.02 28.93
CA GLN A 469 -6.86 32.64 29.13
C GLN A 469 -6.14 32.89 27.81
N ASN A 470 -6.36 32.03 26.82
CA ASN A 470 -5.81 32.16 25.48
C ASN A 470 -6.71 32.95 24.52
N GLY A 471 -7.81 33.56 24.99
CA GLY A 471 -8.69 34.38 24.16
C GLY A 471 -9.45 33.60 23.09
N LEU A 472 -9.65 32.30 23.28
CA LEU A 472 -10.36 31.41 22.37
C LEU A 472 -11.82 31.23 22.80
N ASN A 473 -12.62 30.69 21.87
CA ASN A 473 -13.94 30.16 22.15
C ASN A 473 -13.98 28.68 21.73
N ALA A 474 -14.74 27.88 22.48
CA ALA A 474 -14.99 26.48 22.15
C ALA A 474 -16.47 26.23 21.89
N THR A 475 -16.72 25.35 20.93
CA THR A 475 -18.04 24.81 20.58
C THR A 475 -18.09 23.36 20.99
N THR A 476 -19.06 22.98 21.81
CA THR A 476 -19.32 21.57 22.13
C THR A 476 -19.82 20.83 20.89
N MET A 477 -19.18 19.70 20.57
CA MET A 477 -19.50 18.92 19.38
C MET A 477 -20.42 17.72 19.66
N THR A 478 -20.30 17.11 20.84
CA THR A 478 -21.04 15.90 21.22
C THR A 478 -22.02 16.17 22.36
N PRO A 479 -23.08 15.35 22.52
CA PRO A 479 -24.00 15.46 23.67
C PRO A 479 -23.32 15.33 25.03
N ALA A 480 -22.24 14.54 25.12
CA ALA A 480 -21.45 14.36 26.34
C ALA A 480 -20.51 15.54 26.64
N GLY A 481 -20.21 16.37 25.63
CA GLY A 481 -19.20 17.41 25.74
C GLY A 481 -17.76 16.91 25.83
N ASP A 482 -17.52 15.64 25.50
CA ASP A 482 -16.21 15.01 25.39
C ASP A 482 -15.43 15.40 24.12
N TRP A 483 -16.10 16.03 23.15
CA TRP A 483 -15.45 16.68 22.02
C TRP A 483 -15.80 18.16 21.94
N ILE A 484 -14.79 18.99 21.74
CA ILE A 484 -14.95 20.42 21.51
C ILE A 484 -14.20 20.85 20.25
N SER A 485 -14.70 21.88 19.59
CA SER A 485 -14.02 22.56 18.49
C SER A 485 -13.59 23.95 18.90
N ILE A 486 -12.38 24.36 18.57
CA ILE A 486 -11.87 25.72 18.72
C ILE A 486 -11.43 26.28 17.37
N GLN A 487 -11.71 27.56 17.13
CA GLN A 487 -11.16 28.30 16.00
C GLN A 487 -9.93 29.08 16.46
N THR A 488 -8.83 28.96 15.72
CA THR A 488 -7.53 29.54 16.03
C THR A 488 -6.77 29.87 14.73
N THR A 489 -5.51 30.29 14.85
CA THR A 489 -4.59 30.43 13.72
C THR A 489 -3.38 29.52 13.87
N ALA A 490 -2.63 29.27 12.79
CA ALA A 490 -1.40 28.48 12.85
C ALA A 490 -0.40 29.00 13.90
N ALA A 491 -0.20 30.32 14.03
CA ALA A 491 0.70 30.87 15.04
C ALA A 491 0.21 30.67 16.47
N GLN A 492 -1.10 30.85 16.70
CA GLN A 492 -1.67 30.64 18.01
C GLN A 492 -1.64 29.14 18.37
N ALA A 493 -1.98 28.24 17.45
CA ALA A 493 -1.87 26.79 17.64
C ALA A 493 -0.43 26.34 17.95
N ASN A 494 0.57 26.88 17.23
CA ASN A 494 2.00 26.65 17.52
C ASN A 494 2.36 27.05 18.97
N THR A 495 1.80 28.17 19.45
CA THR A 495 2.03 28.64 20.82
C THR A 495 1.33 27.77 21.86
N LEU A 496 0.07 27.40 21.61
CA LEU A 496 -0.77 26.63 22.53
C LEU A 496 -0.22 25.22 22.77
N PHE A 497 0.28 24.59 21.72
CA PHE A 497 0.65 23.19 21.72
C PHE A 497 2.13 22.95 21.48
N GLY A 498 2.99 23.97 21.54
CA GLY A 498 4.41 23.83 21.21
C GLY A 498 4.64 23.15 19.85
N ALA A 499 3.76 23.43 18.90
CA ALA A 499 3.70 22.79 17.60
C ALA A 499 4.40 23.63 16.53
N ASN A 500 4.56 23.03 15.35
CA ASN A 500 5.05 23.73 14.16
C ASN A 500 4.20 23.37 12.93
N TYR A 501 3.10 24.11 12.75
CA TYR A 501 2.19 23.93 11.63
C TYR A 501 2.82 24.40 10.31
N ASN A 502 2.86 23.49 9.35
CA ASN A 502 3.30 23.71 7.99
C ASN A 502 2.15 23.40 7.02
N VAL A 503 2.15 24.10 5.88
CA VAL A 503 1.35 23.71 4.73
C VAL A 503 2.13 22.64 3.98
N TYR A 504 1.58 21.44 3.96
CA TYR A 504 2.07 20.30 3.20
C TYR A 504 1.30 20.18 1.89
N VAL A 505 2.01 19.91 0.80
CA VAL A 505 1.42 19.73 -0.52
C VAL A 505 1.68 18.32 -0.98
N HIS A 506 0.60 17.57 -1.24
CA HIS A 506 0.71 16.23 -1.81
C HIS A 506 1.23 16.32 -3.25
N GLU A 507 2.36 15.68 -3.54
CA GLU A 507 3.07 15.81 -4.80
C GLU A 507 2.22 15.40 -6.03
N SER A 508 1.36 14.38 -5.93
CA SER A 508 0.61 13.87 -7.09
C SER A 508 -0.78 14.50 -7.29
N THR A 509 -1.43 14.98 -6.22
CA THR A 509 -2.78 15.58 -6.30
C THR A 509 -2.76 17.10 -6.20
N GLY A 510 -1.67 17.68 -5.70
CA GLY A 510 -1.57 19.11 -5.41
C GLY A 510 -2.46 19.59 -4.26
N LYS A 511 -3.23 18.69 -3.61
CA LYS A 511 -4.04 19.04 -2.43
C LYS A 511 -3.10 19.48 -1.30
N GLN A 512 -3.50 20.55 -0.60
CA GLN A 512 -2.71 21.13 0.50
C GLN A 512 -3.39 20.87 1.83
N VAL A 513 -2.59 20.53 2.85
CA VAL A 513 -3.08 20.31 4.21
C VAL A 513 -2.22 21.06 5.21
N LEU A 514 -2.86 21.56 6.27
CA LEU A 514 -2.19 22.23 7.37
C LEU A 514 -1.99 21.22 8.50
N ARG A 515 -0.74 20.78 8.71
CA ARG A 515 -0.40 19.76 9.72
C ARG A 515 0.85 20.14 10.48
N THR A 516 1.13 19.42 11.56
CA THR A 516 2.39 19.51 12.30
C THR A 516 2.97 18.11 12.50
N LEU A 517 4.27 18.02 12.70
CA LEU A 517 4.95 16.74 12.94
C LEU A 517 5.08 16.41 14.42
N GLU A 518 4.86 17.41 15.27
CA GLU A 518 4.95 17.19 16.69
C GLU A 518 4.08 18.19 17.45
N TYR A 519 3.55 17.61 18.51
CA TYR A 519 2.67 18.11 19.53
C TYR A 519 3.24 18.23 20.93
N SER A 520 2.81 19.21 21.72
CA SER A 520 2.81 19.10 23.16
C SER A 520 1.47 19.54 23.72
N ILE A 521 1.06 18.92 24.82
CA ILE A 521 -0.10 19.36 25.60
C ILE A 521 0.46 20.12 26.80
N PRO A 522 -0.05 21.32 27.14
CA PRO A 522 0.33 22.02 28.36
C PRO A 522 0.27 21.09 29.58
N GLU A 523 1.26 21.16 30.47
CA GLU A 523 1.41 20.22 31.59
C GLU A 523 0.11 20.10 32.41
N GLU A 524 -0.54 21.23 32.69
CA GLU A 524 -1.84 21.33 33.37
C GLU A 524 -3.01 20.66 32.67
N LEU A 525 -2.91 20.35 31.37
CA LEU A 525 -3.97 19.75 30.56
C LEU A 525 -3.73 18.28 30.20
N THR A 526 -2.56 17.73 30.52
CA THR A 526 -2.17 16.36 30.14
C THR A 526 -3.13 15.28 30.65
N SER A 527 -3.82 15.52 31.77
CA SER A 527 -4.85 14.62 32.31
C SER A 527 -6.29 14.91 31.84
N HIS A 528 -6.46 15.91 30.96
CA HIS A 528 -7.75 16.46 30.54
C HIS A 528 -7.99 16.37 29.03
N VAL A 529 -6.94 16.17 28.24
CA VAL A 529 -6.99 16.06 26.77
C VAL A 529 -6.38 14.73 26.35
N THR A 530 -7.09 14.01 25.49
CA THR A 530 -6.61 12.74 24.93
C THR A 530 -6.14 12.89 23.49
N VAL A 531 -6.78 13.75 22.70
CA VAL A 531 -6.46 13.96 21.28
C VAL A 531 -6.63 15.44 20.91
N VAL A 532 -5.69 15.96 20.11
CA VAL A 532 -5.83 17.26 19.42
C VAL A 532 -5.73 16.99 17.92
N HIS A 533 -6.75 17.41 17.18
CA HIS A 533 -6.90 17.08 15.76
C HIS A 533 -7.34 18.30 14.95
N PRO A 534 -6.83 18.53 13.72
CA PRO A 534 -5.73 17.82 13.07
C PRO A 534 -4.37 18.24 13.61
N THR A 535 -3.48 17.27 13.83
CA THR A 535 -2.08 17.50 14.24
C THR A 535 -1.12 16.67 13.41
N ILE A 536 -0.81 15.45 13.86
CA ILE A 536 0.23 14.55 13.32
C ILE A 536 -0.33 13.48 12.37
N MET A 537 -1.64 13.35 12.30
CA MET A 537 -2.30 12.52 11.29
C MET A 537 -2.25 13.26 9.95
N PHE A 538 -1.98 12.54 8.86
CA PHE A 538 -1.93 13.09 7.51
C PHE A 538 -2.95 12.37 6.64
N PRO A 539 -3.61 13.07 5.71
CA PRO A 539 -4.69 12.47 4.96
C PRO A 539 -4.11 11.63 3.85
N LYS A 540 -4.82 10.55 3.53
CA LYS A 540 -4.54 9.75 2.36
C LYS A 540 -5.12 10.46 1.15
N PHE A 541 -4.24 10.97 0.30
CA PHE A 541 -4.67 11.67 -0.91
C PHE A 541 -4.98 10.71 -2.07
N SER A 542 -4.70 9.41 -1.89
CA SER A 542 -5.41 8.33 -2.58
C SER A 542 -6.50 7.84 -1.65
N ALA A 543 -7.76 8.16 -1.96
CA ALA A 543 -8.88 7.53 -1.29
C ALA A 543 -8.70 6.00 -1.39
N LEU A 544 -8.78 5.29 -0.27
CA LEU A 544 -9.06 3.86 -0.32
C LEU A 544 -10.55 3.74 -0.66
N SER A 545 -10.87 3.92 -1.95
CA SER A 545 -12.17 3.50 -2.45
C SER A 545 -12.28 1.99 -2.17
N PRO A 546 -13.47 1.48 -1.80
CA PRO A 546 -13.62 0.06 -1.57
C PRO A 546 -13.16 -0.73 -2.79
N VAL A 547 -12.36 -1.78 -2.57
CA VAL A 547 -11.68 -2.50 -3.65
C VAL A 547 -12.61 -3.60 -4.14
N PHE A 548 -13.55 -3.22 -5.01
CA PHE A 548 -14.36 -4.20 -5.70
C PHE A 548 -13.85 -4.50 -7.11
N SER A 549 -13.78 -5.79 -7.44
CA SER A 549 -13.41 -6.22 -8.80
C SER A 549 -14.62 -6.09 -9.72
N ILE A 550 -14.55 -5.13 -10.66
CA ILE A 550 -15.52 -5.02 -11.77
C ILE A 550 -15.07 -5.90 -12.93
N GLN A 551 -15.86 -6.92 -13.27
CA GLN A 551 -15.64 -7.69 -14.50
C GLN A 551 -16.20 -6.92 -15.72
N PRO A 552 -15.47 -6.84 -16.86
CA PRO A 552 -15.95 -6.12 -18.03
C PRO A 552 -17.22 -6.73 -18.64
N LYS A 553 -18.12 -5.83 -19.05
CA LYS A 553 -19.44 -6.04 -19.69
C LYS A 553 -19.60 -7.38 -20.43
N GLN A 554 -20.54 -8.21 -19.97
CA GLN A 554 -21.25 -9.13 -20.86
C GLN A 554 -22.60 -8.53 -21.22
N ARG A 555 -22.85 -8.31 -22.52
CA ARG A 555 -24.16 -7.89 -23.02
C ARG A 555 -25.14 -9.04 -22.82
N LYS A 556 -25.85 -9.09 -21.68
CA LYS A 556 -26.96 -10.03 -21.50
C LYS A 556 -28.12 -9.62 -22.42
N GLN A 557 -28.71 -10.61 -23.08
CA GLN A 557 -29.99 -10.42 -23.77
C GLN A 557 -31.09 -10.24 -22.72
N PRO A 558 -32.15 -9.45 -23.01
CA PRO A 558 -33.25 -9.23 -22.08
C PRO A 558 -33.85 -10.57 -21.64
N ARG A 559 -33.94 -10.76 -20.32
CA ARG A 559 -34.55 -11.95 -19.73
C ARG A 559 -36.06 -11.87 -20.00
N ALA A 560 -36.62 -12.91 -20.62
CA ALA A 560 -38.06 -13.02 -20.79
C ALA A 560 -38.74 -13.05 -19.41
N GLU A 561 -39.85 -12.31 -19.28
CA GLU A 561 -40.69 -12.14 -18.08
C GLU A 561 -40.76 -13.43 -17.22
N ALA A 562 -40.04 -13.45 -16.10
CA ALA A 562 -40.15 -14.50 -15.09
C ALA A 562 -40.89 -13.93 -13.88
N VAL A 563 -42.21 -14.13 -13.86
CA VAL A 563 -43.14 -13.68 -12.80
C VAL A 563 -43.07 -14.56 -11.53
N VAL A 564 -42.10 -15.47 -11.42
CA VAL A 564 -41.87 -16.32 -10.24
C VAL A 564 -40.37 -16.62 -10.17
N ASP A 565 -39.75 -16.47 -8.99
CA ASP A 565 -38.37 -16.91 -8.73
C ASP A 565 -38.16 -18.29 -9.36
N PRO A 566 -37.27 -18.46 -10.35
CA PRO A 566 -37.07 -19.77 -10.93
C PRO A 566 -36.55 -20.69 -9.82
N PRO A 567 -37.18 -21.86 -9.61
CA PRO A 567 -36.65 -22.83 -8.65
C PRO A 567 -35.20 -23.15 -9.06
N GLY A 568 -34.24 -22.71 -8.26
CA GLY A 568 -32.81 -22.87 -8.53
C GLY A 568 -32.02 -21.62 -8.93
N ALA A 569 -32.41 -20.41 -8.51
CA ALA A 569 -31.50 -19.24 -8.53
C ALA A 569 -30.30 -19.50 -7.61
N SER A 570 -29.28 -20.20 -8.12
CA SER A 570 -28.08 -20.53 -7.36
C SER A 570 -27.10 -19.37 -7.43
N CYS A 571 -26.59 -18.89 -6.28
CA CYS A 571 -25.48 -17.93 -6.21
C CYS A 571 -24.12 -18.54 -6.65
N ASN A 572 -24.13 -19.55 -7.53
CA ASN A 572 -22.92 -20.26 -7.97
C ASN A 572 -22.14 -19.51 -9.05
N SER A 573 -22.79 -18.67 -9.85
CA SER A 573 -22.15 -17.93 -10.95
C SER A 573 -22.18 -16.42 -10.75
N THR A 574 -23.36 -15.90 -10.41
CA THR A 574 -23.61 -14.49 -10.08
C THR A 574 -24.52 -14.43 -8.87
N VAL A 575 -24.39 -13.36 -8.09
CA VAL A 575 -25.21 -13.08 -6.93
C VAL A 575 -26.25 -12.03 -7.32
N THR A 576 -27.50 -12.30 -6.96
CA THR A 576 -28.65 -11.40 -7.15
C THR A 576 -29.52 -11.43 -5.90
N PRO A 577 -30.41 -10.45 -5.68
CA PRO A 577 -31.35 -10.49 -4.57
C PRO A 577 -32.11 -11.81 -4.43
N ALA A 578 -32.63 -12.35 -5.54
CA ALA A 578 -33.33 -13.63 -5.54
C ALA A 578 -32.48 -14.79 -5.01
N CYS A 579 -31.21 -14.86 -5.39
CA CYS A 579 -30.33 -15.93 -4.94
C CYS A 579 -29.96 -15.77 -3.45
N LEU A 580 -29.70 -14.54 -2.97
CA LEU A 580 -29.42 -14.28 -1.55
C LEU A 580 -30.62 -14.62 -0.67
N ARG A 581 -31.83 -14.25 -1.10
CA ARG A 581 -33.07 -14.66 -0.44
C ARG A 581 -33.18 -16.18 -0.35
N SER A 582 -32.88 -16.89 -1.44
CA SER A 582 -32.89 -18.35 -1.44
C SER A 582 -31.80 -18.96 -0.55
N LEU A 583 -30.58 -18.40 -0.55
CA LEU A 583 -29.44 -18.95 0.16
C LEU A 583 -29.58 -18.76 1.69
N TYR A 584 -29.95 -17.55 2.11
CA TYR A 584 -30.04 -17.17 3.52
C TYR A 584 -31.45 -17.25 4.10
N GLY A 585 -32.45 -17.60 3.27
CA GLY A 585 -33.85 -17.73 3.69
C GLY A 585 -34.51 -16.39 4.03
N ILE A 586 -34.06 -15.30 3.41
CA ILE A 586 -34.53 -13.93 3.66
C ILE A 586 -35.98 -13.80 3.17
N PRO A 587 -36.92 -13.27 3.97
CA PRO A 587 -38.32 -13.16 3.59
C PRO A 587 -38.52 -12.11 2.49
N ILE A 588 -39.58 -12.31 1.69
CA ILE A 588 -40.09 -11.30 0.74
C ILE A 588 -41.14 -10.40 1.38
N THR A 589 -41.58 -10.71 2.60
CA THR A 589 -42.59 -9.94 3.33
C THR A 589 -42.06 -8.52 3.54
N PRO A 590 -42.78 -7.50 3.04
CA PRO A 590 -42.37 -6.12 3.25
C PRO A 590 -42.35 -5.76 4.74
N ALA A 591 -41.34 -4.98 5.13
CA ALA A 591 -41.27 -4.37 6.45
C ALA A 591 -42.47 -3.45 6.69
N THR A 592 -42.87 -3.31 7.95
CA THR A 592 -44.08 -2.55 8.33
C THR A 592 -43.79 -1.36 9.24
N GLU A 593 -42.62 -1.34 9.87
CA GLU A 593 -42.25 -0.36 10.88
C GLU A 593 -41.46 0.79 10.27
N SER A 594 -42.14 1.87 9.91
CA SER A 594 -41.53 3.05 9.27
C SER A 594 -40.49 3.80 10.14
N HIS A 595 -40.41 3.44 11.43
CA HIS A 595 -39.41 3.97 12.36
C HIS A 595 -38.13 3.13 12.44
N ASN A 596 -38.12 1.91 11.88
CA ASN A 596 -36.94 1.06 11.75
C ASN A 596 -36.16 1.48 10.49
N LYS A 597 -35.10 2.24 10.64
CA LYS A 597 -34.33 2.77 9.51
C LYS A 597 -32.97 2.09 9.39
N LEU A 598 -32.54 1.90 8.15
CA LEU A 598 -31.18 1.47 7.81
C LEU A 598 -30.42 2.65 7.21
N GLY A 599 -29.27 2.99 7.79
CA GLY A 599 -28.35 4.01 7.29
C GLY A 599 -27.23 3.39 6.46
N VAL A 600 -26.91 4.02 5.34
CA VAL A 600 -25.79 3.69 4.45
C VAL A 600 -24.94 4.94 4.30
N THR A 601 -23.66 4.89 4.63
CA THR A 601 -22.75 6.03 4.49
C THR A 601 -22.04 6.00 3.14
N GLY A 602 -21.98 7.14 2.45
CA GLY A 602 -21.19 7.32 1.23
C GLY A 602 -20.10 8.38 1.43
N TYR A 603 -18.86 8.04 1.07
CA TYR A 603 -17.69 8.92 1.16
C TYR A 603 -17.03 9.12 -0.22
N PHE A 604 -16.07 10.04 -0.31
CA PHE A 604 -15.21 10.24 -1.49
C PHE A 604 -15.93 10.55 -2.81
N TYR A 605 -17.07 11.24 -2.75
CA TYR A 605 -17.92 11.48 -3.92
C TYR A 605 -18.46 10.20 -4.57
N ASN A 606 -18.54 9.10 -3.81
CA ASN A 606 -19.33 7.95 -4.22
C ASN A 606 -20.81 8.29 -4.05
N TRP A 607 -21.51 8.43 -5.17
CA TRP A 607 -22.92 8.75 -5.22
C TRP A 607 -23.71 7.58 -5.76
N ALA A 608 -24.87 7.33 -5.15
CA ALA A 608 -25.83 6.35 -5.60
C ALA A 608 -26.82 7.02 -6.56
N ASP A 609 -27.19 6.37 -7.66
CA ASP A 609 -28.12 6.93 -8.63
C ASP A 609 -29.52 6.31 -8.52
N ARG A 610 -30.57 7.15 -8.50
CA ARG A 610 -31.95 6.66 -8.36
C ARG A 610 -32.46 5.98 -9.62
N ALA A 611 -31.97 6.36 -10.80
CA ALA A 611 -32.35 5.71 -12.05
C ALA A 611 -31.70 4.33 -12.14
N ASP A 612 -30.46 4.19 -11.69
CA ASP A 612 -29.78 2.89 -11.58
C ASP A 612 -30.49 1.98 -10.58
N LEU A 613 -30.78 2.45 -9.37
CA LEU A 613 -31.60 1.71 -8.41
C LEU A 613 -32.97 1.30 -9.00
N GLN A 614 -33.64 2.22 -9.71
CA GLN A 614 -34.91 1.89 -10.38
C GLN A 614 -34.74 0.77 -11.41
N ASN A 615 -33.68 0.82 -12.23
CA ASN A 615 -33.37 -0.22 -13.21
C ASN A 615 -33.04 -1.56 -12.54
N PHE A 616 -32.27 -1.53 -11.45
CA PHE A 616 -31.98 -2.70 -10.64
C PHE A 616 -33.24 -3.34 -10.08
N LEU A 617 -34.16 -2.55 -9.53
CA LEU A 617 -35.43 -3.07 -9.01
C LEU A 617 -36.31 -3.66 -10.12
N ILE A 618 -36.34 -3.04 -11.31
CA ILE A 618 -37.06 -3.58 -12.47
C ILE A 618 -36.53 -4.96 -12.86
N GLU A 619 -35.21 -5.12 -12.92
CA GLU A 619 -34.58 -6.36 -13.39
C GLU A 619 -34.56 -7.46 -12.31
N TYR A 620 -34.23 -7.11 -11.06
CA TYR A 620 -33.89 -8.07 -10.01
C TYR A 620 -34.91 -8.17 -8.86
N ARG A 621 -35.81 -7.20 -8.73
CA ARG A 621 -36.91 -7.19 -7.74
C ARG A 621 -38.26 -6.81 -8.37
N PRO A 622 -38.74 -7.53 -9.41
CA PRO A 622 -40.02 -7.24 -10.07
C PRO A 622 -41.24 -7.43 -9.14
N ASP A 623 -41.03 -8.04 -7.96
CA ASP A 623 -42.00 -8.16 -6.87
C ASP A 623 -42.16 -6.87 -6.04
N MET A 624 -41.26 -5.89 -6.19
CA MET A 624 -41.31 -4.59 -5.52
C MET A 624 -41.75 -3.47 -6.47
N SER A 625 -42.18 -2.34 -5.91
CA SER A 625 -42.32 -1.13 -6.71
C SER A 625 -40.96 -0.67 -7.21
N SER A 626 -40.80 -0.49 -8.51
CA SER A 626 -39.60 0.12 -9.10
C SER A 626 -39.41 1.58 -8.73
N SER A 627 -40.38 2.21 -8.06
CA SER A 627 -40.27 3.56 -7.50
C SER A 627 -39.74 3.57 -6.07
N THR A 628 -39.45 2.41 -5.47
CA THR A 628 -38.89 2.32 -4.12
C THR A 628 -37.49 2.93 -4.13
N THR A 629 -37.18 3.76 -3.14
CA THR A 629 -35.96 4.56 -3.13
C THR A 629 -35.53 4.92 -1.70
N TYR A 630 -34.37 5.55 -1.57
CA TYR A 630 -33.78 5.99 -0.31
C TYR A 630 -33.99 7.50 -0.06
N SER A 631 -33.92 7.93 1.19
CA SER A 631 -33.81 9.35 1.55
C SER A 631 -32.35 9.78 1.64
N LEU A 632 -32.05 11.02 1.27
CA LEU A 632 -30.71 11.59 1.36
C LEU A 632 -30.54 12.43 2.63
N GLU A 633 -29.47 12.20 3.37
CA GLU A 633 -28.90 13.11 4.37
C GLU A 633 -27.51 13.52 3.91
N THR A 634 -27.14 14.79 4.12
CA THR A 634 -25.82 15.29 3.72
C THR A 634 -25.06 15.84 4.91
N LEU A 635 -23.76 15.59 4.93
CA LEU A 635 -22.82 16.05 5.94
C LEU A 635 -21.63 16.72 5.27
N ASP A 636 -21.12 17.81 5.85
CA ASP A 636 -19.88 18.47 5.42
C ASP A 636 -19.79 18.78 3.92
N GLY A 637 -20.88 19.36 3.39
CA GLY A 637 -20.99 19.71 1.98
C GLY A 637 -21.21 18.51 1.06
N GLY A 638 -21.56 17.35 1.62
CA GLY A 638 -21.99 16.17 0.88
C GLY A 638 -23.14 16.48 -0.06
N SER A 639 -23.18 15.74 -1.15
CA SER A 639 -24.15 15.90 -2.22
C SER A 639 -24.50 14.54 -2.81
N ASP A 640 -25.52 14.53 -3.64
CA ASP A 640 -25.92 13.36 -4.41
C ASP A 640 -26.53 13.90 -5.71
N PRO A 641 -25.69 14.15 -6.74
CA PRO A 641 -26.05 14.98 -7.88
C PRO A 641 -27.09 14.33 -8.80
N GLN A 642 -27.26 13.00 -8.72
CA GLN A 642 -28.14 12.23 -9.60
C GLN A 642 -27.77 12.42 -11.09
N ASP A 643 -26.47 12.52 -11.35
CA ASP A 643 -25.90 12.45 -12.69
C ASP A 643 -25.39 11.02 -12.90
N ILE A 644 -25.96 10.33 -13.88
CA ILE A 644 -25.65 8.94 -14.20
C ILE A 644 -24.18 8.75 -14.62
N ASP A 645 -23.53 9.81 -15.14
CA ASP A 645 -22.11 9.78 -15.49
C ASP A 645 -21.20 9.92 -14.24
N GLU A 646 -21.78 10.34 -13.10
CA GLU A 646 -21.12 10.46 -11.80
C GLU A 646 -21.54 9.36 -10.80
N ALA A 647 -22.40 8.42 -11.22
CA ALA A 647 -22.78 7.26 -10.43
C ALA A 647 -21.56 6.39 -10.10
N SER A 648 -21.48 5.93 -8.85
CA SER A 648 -20.36 5.12 -8.37
C SER A 648 -20.84 3.72 -8.02
N SER A 649 -20.14 2.69 -8.49
CA SER A 649 -20.62 1.33 -8.28
C SER A 649 -20.60 0.88 -6.82
N GLU A 650 -19.81 1.51 -5.95
CA GLU A 650 -19.86 1.25 -4.52
C GLU A 650 -21.17 1.74 -3.89
N ALA A 651 -21.52 3.02 -4.10
CA ALA A 651 -22.73 3.57 -3.52
C ALA A 651 -23.98 2.95 -4.14
N ASP A 652 -23.97 2.64 -5.45
CA ASP A 652 -25.03 1.87 -6.08
C ASP A 652 -25.12 0.47 -5.49
N LEU A 653 -24.02 -0.29 -5.37
CA LEU A 653 -24.02 -1.62 -4.74
C LEU A 653 -24.65 -1.59 -3.35
N ASP A 654 -24.18 -0.69 -2.49
CA ASP A 654 -24.66 -0.57 -1.12
C ASP A 654 -26.17 -0.24 -1.08
N ILE A 655 -26.62 0.70 -1.92
CA ILE A 655 -28.03 1.12 -1.97
C ILE A 655 -28.92 0.06 -2.62
N GLU A 656 -28.50 -0.54 -3.73
CA GLU A 656 -29.22 -1.58 -4.45
C GLU A 656 -29.45 -2.81 -3.58
N TYR A 657 -28.42 -3.26 -2.85
CA TYR A 657 -28.55 -4.43 -1.98
C TYR A 657 -29.14 -4.10 -0.61
N THR A 658 -29.16 -2.85 -0.15
CA THR A 658 -29.94 -2.49 1.03
C THR A 658 -31.42 -2.34 0.71
N VAL A 659 -31.77 -1.50 -0.27
CA VAL A 659 -33.16 -1.33 -0.72
C VAL A 659 -33.73 -2.63 -1.29
N GLY A 660 -32.92 -3.36 -2.07
CA GLY A 660 -33.32 -4.56 -2.77
C GLY A 660 -33.28 -5.85 -1.95
N ILE A 661 -32.77 -5.85 -0.71
CA ILE A 661 -32.87 -7.00 0.21
C ILE A 661 -33.81 -6.66 1.38
N ALA A 662 -33.63 -5.49 2.01
CA ALA A 662 -34.44 -5.02 3.13
C ALA A 662 -35.79 -4.44 2.63
N THR A 663 -36.62 -5.31 2.04
CA THR A 663 -37.89 -4.95 1.38
C THR A 663 -38.73 -4.01 2.27
N ASP A 664 -38.97 -2.79 1.78
CA ASP A 664 -39.73 -1.69 2.42
C ASP A 664 -39.19 -1.17 3.76
N VAL A 665 -37.98 -1.53 4.18
CA VAL A 665 -37.27 -0.84 5.27
C VAL A 665 -36.86 0.56 4.77
N PRO A 666 -37.18 1.66 5.47
CA PRO A 666 -36.68 2.98 5.12
C PRO A 666 -35.14 3.06 5.12
N VAL A 667 -34.55 3.24 3.94
CA VAL A 667 -33.10 3.41 3.76
C VAL A 667 -32.73 4.89 3.70
N ILE A 668 -31.70 5.29 4.45
CA ILE A 668 -31.08 6.61 4.42
C ILE A 668 -29.68 6.49 3.82
N PHE A 669 -29.43 7.22 2.74
CA PHE A 669 -28.08 7.45 2.23
C PHE A 669 -27.51 8.71 2.89
N ILE A 670 -26.43 8.56 3.66
CA ILE A 670 -25.73 9.64 4.35
C ILE A 670 -24.49 9.97 3.51
N SER A 671 -24.59 10.99 2.66
CA SER A 671 -23.50 11.44 1.79
C SER A 671 -22.60 12.44 2.53
N VAL A 672 -21.32 12.10 2.64
CA VAL A 672 -20.32 12.89 3.35
C VAL A 672 -19.38 13.57 2.35
N GLY A 673 -19.32 14.90 2.40
CA GLY A 673 -18.48 15.70 1.53
C GLY A 673 -17.04 15.87 2.05
N GLU A 674 -16.17 16.40 1.19
CA GLU A 674 -14.77 16.71 1.53
C GLU A 674 -14.60 18.03 2.31
N SER A 675 -15.68 18.74 2.66
CA SER A 675 -15.56 19.85 3.63
C SER A 675 -15.45 19.34 5.07
N ASN A 676 -15.30 18.01 5.24
CA ASN A 676 -15.04 17.40 6.52
C ASN A 676 -13.77 18.03 7.10
N ASN A 677 -13.88 18.58 8.31
CA ASN A 677 -12.74 19.19 8.99
C ASN A 677 -12.00 18.15 9.84
N ASP A 678 -12.25 16.86 9.61
CA ASP A 678 -11.48 15.75 10.16
C ASP A 678 -10.42 15.23 9.19
N GLY A 679 -10.43 15.55 7.89
CA GLY A 679 -9.29 15.50 6.96
C GLY A 679 -8.65 14.13 6.73
N ASP A 680 -8.05 13.55 7.77
CA ASP A 680 -7.28 12.29 7.81
C ASP A 680 -8.10 11.07 8.24
N LEU A 681 -9.40 11.29 8.48
CA LEU A 681 -10.37 10.27 8.92
C LEU A 681 -11.51 10.11 7.91
N ASP A 682 -11.38 10.75 6.75
CA ASP A 682 -12.31 10.66 5.63
C ASP A 682 -13.78 10.95 6.00
N GLY A 683 -14.03 11.82 6.99
CA GLY A 683 -15.38 12.15 7.48
C GLY A 683 -15.94 11.22 8.55
N SER A 684 -15.21 10.18 8.98
CA SER A 684 -15.70 9.20 9.96
C SER A 684 -15.95 9.79 11.35
N LEU A 685 -15.12 10.75 11.80
CA LEU A 685 -15.30 11.44 13.08
C LEU A 685 -16.55 12.34 13.02
N ASP A 686 -16.70 13.11 11.95
CA ASP A 686 -17.87 13.97 11.79
C ASP A 686 -19.16 13.14 11.63
N THR A 687 -19.09 11.98 10.96
CA THR A 687 -20.21 11.06 10.82
C THR A 687 -20.67 10.51 12.17
N ILE A 688 -19.76 10.01 13.01
CA ILE A 688 -20.16 9.46 14.31
C ILE A 688 -20.66 10.56 15.25
N ILE A 689 -20.07 11.76 15.20
CA ILE A 689 -20.57 12.92 15.96
C ILE A 689 -21.97 13.30 15.49
N TYR A 690 -22.23 13.32 14.18
CA TYR A 690 -23.55 13.58 13.60
C TYR A 690 -24.59 12.58 14.14
N LEU A 691 -24.29 11.28 14.09
CA LEU A 691 -25.17 10.22 14.58
C LEU A 691 -25.41 10.28 16.09
N LEU A 692 -24.37 10.57 16.89
CA LEU A 692 -24.52 10.77 18.34
C LEU A 692 -25.45 11.96 18.65
N ASN A 693 -25.44 13.00 17.82
CA ASN A 693 -26.31 14.16 17.97
C ASN A 693 -27.75 13.93 17.53
N GLN A 694 -28.06 12.88 16.76
CA GLN A 694 -29.44 12.54 16.44
C GLN A 694 -30.17 12.00 17.67
N ASP A 695 -31.42 12.43 17.88
CA ASP A 695 -32.24 11.88 18.97
C ASP A 695 -32.71 10.46 18.66
N SER A 696 -32.97 10.17 17.37
CA SER A 696 -33.39 8.87 16.87
C SER A 696 -32.54 8.47 15.65
N PRO A 697 -31.31 7.96 15.85
CA PRO A 697 -30.49 7.45 14.76
C PRO A 697 -31.13 6.21 14.09
N PRO A 698 -30.69 5.85 12.87
CA PRO A 698 -31.03 4.56 12.27
C PRO A 698 -30.70 3.40 13.20
N GLN A 699 -31.54 2.35 13.21
CA GLN A 699 -31.36 1.18 14.06
C GLN A 699 -30.23 0.27 13.54
N VAL A 700 -29.93 0.36 12.25
CA VAL A 700 -28.81 -0.33 11.61
C VAL A 700 -28.05 0.66 10.76
N ILE A 701 -26.72 0.61 10.80
CA ILE A 701 -25.84 1.39 9.95
C ILE A 701 -24.84 0.43 9.31
N THR A 702 -24.69 0.51 8.00
CA THR A 702 -23.65 -0.18 7.25
C THR A 702 -22.73 0.83 6.60
N THR A 703 -21.45 0.48 6.57
CA THR A 703 -20.44 1.21 5.82
C THR A 703 -19.43 0.23 5.24
N SER A 704 -18.99 0.54 4.04
CA SER A 704 -18.04 -0.26 3.28
C SER A 704 -16.64 0.39 3.24
N TYR A 705 -16.38 1.30 4.19
CA TYR A 705 -15.17 2.12 4.25
C TYR A 705 -14.43 1.92 5.57
N GLY A 706 -13.09 2.03 5.52
CA GLY A 706 -12.22 1.90 6.69
C GLY A 706 -10.79 2.38 6.43
N ASP A 707 -9.95 2.28 7.46
CA ASP A 707 -8.52 2.61 7.43
C ASP A 707 -7.65 1.44 7.94
N TRP A 708 -6.38 1.36 7.54
CA TRP A 708 -5.48 0.42 8.20
C TRP A 708 -5.35 0.82 9.66
N GLU A 709 -5.40 -0.14 10.58
CA GLU A 709 -5.46 0.15 12.01
C GLU A 709 -4.25 1.00 12.43
N THR A 710 -3.08 0.73 11.85
CA THR A 710 -1.82 1.45 12.10
C THR A 710 -1.77 2.88 11.60
N ASP A 711 -2.69 3.27 10.72
CA ASP A 711 -2.73 4.61 10.14
C ASP A 711 -3.60 5.57 10.97
N VAL A 712 -4.47 5.01 11.81
CA VAL A 712 -5.24 5.75 12.79
C VAL A 712 -4.46 5.76 14.10
N ASP A 713 -4.14 6.95 14.62
CA ASP A 713 -3.53 7.08 15.94
C ASP A 713 -4.35 6.33 16.99
N GLU A 714 -3.70 5.56 17.87
CA GLU A 714 -4.38 4.69 18.85
C GLU A 714 -5.33 5.50 19.76
N GLY A 715 -4.96 6.72 20.15
CA GLY A 715 -5.81 7.62 20.92
C GLY A 715 -7.05 8.07 20.14
N MET A 716 -6.89 8.39 18.85
CA MET A 716 -8.02 8.68 17.96
C MET A 716 -8.94 7.47 17.78
N ALA A 717 -8.34 6.31 17.48
CA ALA A 717 -9.05 5.06 17.26
C ALA A 717 -9.85 4.64 18.50
N ALA A 718 -9.28 4.80 19.71
CA ALA A 718 -9.97 4.56 20.97
C ALA A 718 -11.16 5.51 21.18
N ASN A 719 -11.04 6.81 20.84
CA ASN A 719 -12.14 7.76 20.98
C ASN A 719 -13.28 7.47 19.98
N LEU A 720 -12.96 7.13 18.73
CA LEU A 720 -13.95 6.67 17.75
C LEU A 720 -14.63 5.38 18.19
N CYS A 721 -13.87 4.41 18.69
CA CYS A 721 -14.42 3.15 19.18
C CYS A 721 -15.35 3.37 20.40
N ASN A 722 -15.01 4.26 21.33
CA ASN A 722 -15.90 4.66 22.42
C ASN A 722 -17.16 5.39 21.92
N ALA A 723 -17.06 6.17 20.83
CA ALA A 723 -18.22 6.77 20.18
C ALA A 723 -19.15 5.71 19.54
N TYR A 724 -18.58 4.66 18.95
CA TYR A 724 -19.35 3.49 18.48
C TYR A 724 -20.02 2.76 19.65
N ALA A 725 -19.34 2.61 20.80
CA ALA A 725 -19.93 2.04 22.01
C ALA A 725 -21.13 2.85 22.52
N GLN A 726 -21.04 4.19 22.52
CA GLN A 726 -22.16 5.07 22.87
C GLN A 726 -23.38 4.82 21.97
N LEU A 727 -23.15 4.68 20.65
CA LEU A 727 -24.23 4.46 19.70
C LEU A 727 -24.81 3.04 19.81
N GLY A 728 -23.95 2.03 19.99
CA GLY A 728 -24.35 0.64 20.24
C GLY A 728 -25.18 0.48 21.51
N ALA A 729 -24.81 1.19 22.59
CA ALA A 729 -25.55 1.18 23.86
C ALA A 729 -26.94 1.81 23.73
N ARG A 730 -27.15 2.65 22.71
CA ARG A 730 -28.45 3.23 22.35
C ARG A 730 -29.30 2.34 21.43
N GLY A 731 -28.85 1.11 21.16
CA GLY A 731 -29.62 0.13 20.40
C GLY A 731 -29.41 0.20 18.89
N VAL A 732 -28.27 0.74 18.44
CA VAL A 732 -27.88 0.76 17.02
C VAL A 732 -26.93 -0.39 16.70
N SER A 733 -27.19 -1.12 15.63
CA SER A 733 -26.28 -2.11 15.06
C SER A 733 -25.33 -1.43 14.06
N LEU A 734 -24.04 -1.38 14.36
CA LEU A 734 -22.99 -0.84 13.49
C LEU A 734 -22.28 -1.97 12.74
N MET A 735 -22.31 -1.94 11.42
CA MET A 735 -21.67 -2.93 10.55
C MET A 735 -20.65 -2.30 9.63
N PHE A 736 -19.50 -2.96 9.56
CA PHE A 736 -18.39 -2.56 8.72
C PHE A 736 -17.96 -3.75 7.86
N ALA A 737 -17.77 -3.51 6.57
CA ALA A 737 -17.07 -4.46 5.70
C ALA A 737 -15.67 -4.72 6.28
N SER A 738 -15.23 -5.98 6.27
CA SER A 738 -13.98 -6.36 6.94
C SER A 738 -12.71 -6.14 6.13
N GLY A 739 -12.84 -5.71 4.86
CA GLY A 739 -11.77 -5.44 3.92
C GLY A 739 -11.58 -6.52 2.85
N ASP A 740 -10.87 -6.16 1.78
CA ASP A 740 -10.69 -6.95 0.55
C ASP A 740 -9.21 -7.33 0.26
N GLY A 741 -8.35 -7.21 1.26
CA GLY A 741 -6.92 -7.54 1.18
C GLY A 741 -6.51 -8.87 1.79
N GLY A 742 -7.45 -9.69 2.26
CA GLY A 742 -7.14 -10.87 3.07
C GLY A 742 -6.37 -10.49 4.35
N VAL A 743 -5.29 -11.19 4.69
CA VAL A 743 -4.44 -10.78 5.84
C VAL A 743 -3.66 -9.46 5.61
N SER A 744 -3.75 -8.84 4.44
CA SER A 744 -3.20 -7.51 4.15
C SER A 744 -4.14 -6.35 4.51
N GLY A 745 -5.31 -6.61 5.12
CA GLY A 745 -6.25 -5.59 5.60
C GLY A 745 -7.23 -5.13 4.52
N ILE A 746 -7.56 -3.84 4.47
CA ILE A 746 -8.60 -3.26 3.58
C ILE A 746 -8.42 -3.63 2.11
N GLN A 747 -7.18 -3.67 1.65
CA GLN A 747 -6.84 -3.95 0.26
C GLN A 747 -5.50 -4.68 0.18
N PRO A 748 -5.25 -5.42 -0.91
CA PRO A 748 -4.02 -6.18 -1.05
C PRO A 748 -2.81 -5.23 -1.13
N ILE A 749 -2.01 -5.23 -0.06
CA ILE A 749 -0.74 -4.52 0.02
C ILE A 749 0.42 -5.48 0.23
N SER A 750 1.62 -5.02 -0.11
CA SER A 750 2.85 -5.68 0.31
C SER A 750 3.06 -5.45 1.80
N CYS A 751 3.16 -6.53 2.55
CA CYS A 751 3.31 -6.51 4.00
C CYS A 751 4.18 -7.68 4.46
N THR A 752 4.84 -7.50 5.61
CA THR A 752 5.71 -8.51 6.24
C THR A 752 5.10 -9.09 7.50
N THR A 753 4.11 -8.42 8.07
CA THR A 753 3.24 -8.85 9.16
C THR A 753 1.80 -8.66 8.72
N PHE A 754 0.86 -9.41 9.31
CA PHE A 754 -0.56 -9.24 9.00
C PHE A 754 -1.03 -7.86 9.43
N VAL A 755 -1.87 -7.25 8.62
CA VAL A 755 -2.27 -5.84 8.76
C VAL A 755 -3.74 -5.80 9.14
N PRO A 756 -4.06 -5.59 10.43
CA PRO A 756 -5.44 -5.34 10.84
C PRO A 756 -5.94 -4.01 10.29
N GLU A 757 -7.25 -3.89 10.18
CA GLU A 757 -7.92 -2.67 9.77
C GLU A 757 -8.83 -2.12 10.87
N PHE A 758 -9.08 -0.82 10.79
CA PHE A 758 -9.99 -0.07 11.61
C PHE A 758 -11.21 0.33 10.76
N PRO A 759 -12.44 0.15 11.27
CA PRO A 759 -12.76 -0.21 12.63
C PRO A 759 -13.03 -1.70 12.87
N SER A 760 -12.72 -2.61 11.94
CA SER A 760 -12.87 -4.05 12.22
C SER A 760 -12.08 -4.52 13.45
N GLY A 761 -10.98 -3.84 13.83
CA GLY A 761 -10.29 -4.05 15.10
C GLY A 761 -11.06 -3.62 16.35
N CYS A 762 -11.99 -2.67 16.25
CA CYS A 762 -12.78 -2.17 17.37
C CYS A 762 -13.77 -3.26 17.88
N PRO A 763 -13.83 -3.52 19.20
CA PRO A 763 -14.72 -4.54 19.77
C PRO A 763 -16.20 -4.13 19.87
N TYR A 764 -16.58 -2.91 19.47
CA TYR A 764 -17.95 -2.39 19.64
C TYR A 764 -18.73 -2.22 18.33
N ILE A 765 -18.21 -2.81 17.25
CA ILE A 765 -18.88 -2.91 15.94
C ILE A 765 -18.93 -4.38 15.50
N THR A 766 -19.80 -4.68 14.53
CA THR A 766 -19.86 -6.00 13.90
C THR A 766 -19.12 -5.95 12.55
N SER A 767 -17.99 -6.65 12.46
CA SER A 767 -17.20 -6.74 11.23
C SER A 767 -17.72 -7.88 10.35
N VAL A 768 -17.92 -7.62 9.05
CA VAL A 768 -18.57 -8.53 8.10
C VAL A 768 -17.61 -8.94 6.98
N GLY A 769 -17.22 -10.21 6.99
CA GLY A 769 -16.37 -10.84 5.97
C GLY A 769 -17.15 -11.43 4.80
N GLY A 770 -16.41 -12.11 3.91
CA GLY A 770 -16.92 -12.60 2.63
C GLY A 770 -16.86 -14.12 2.44
N THR A 771 -17.89 -14.65 1.77
CA THR A 771 -17.97 -16.04 1.28
C THR A 771 -18.21 -16.10 -0.23
N ILE A 772 -18.00 -17.29 -0.78
CA ILE A 772 -18.32 -17.68 -2.16
C ILE A 772 -18.90 -19.10 -2.23
N GLY A 773 -19.59 -19.40 -3.34
CA GLY A 773 -20.21 -20.72 -3.56
C GLY A 773 -21.52 -20.85 -2.79
N THR A 774 -22.18 -22.01 -2.84
CA THR A 774 -23.45 -22.24 -2.11
C THR A 774 -23.60 -23.63 -1.51
N ASN A 775 -22.78 -24.61 -1.92
CA ASN A 775 -22.93 -26.03 -1.56
C ASN A 775 -21.60 -26.80 -1.68
N PRO A 776 -20.66 -26.65 -0.74
CA PRO A 776 -20.70 -25.73 0.41
C PRO A 776 -20.36 -24.29 0.02
N GLU A 777 -20.73 -23.34 0.88
CA GLU A 777 -20.09 -22.02 0.91
C GLU A 777 -18.64 -22.16 1.41
N SER A 778 -17.76 -21.27 0.99
CA SER A 778 -16.34 -21.23 1.35
C SER A 778 -15.91 -19.78 1.57
N GLY A 779 -14.97 -19.53 2.48
CA GLY A 779 -14.36 -18.22 2.65
C GLY A 779 -13.74 -17.72 1.35
N VAL A 780 -13.99 -16.46 1.00
CA VAL A 780 -13.43 -15.85 -0.21
C VAL A 780 -12.02 -15.32 0.06
N SER A 781 -11.12 -15.47 -0.92
CA SER A 781 -9.69 -15.19 -0.73
C SER A 781 -9.35 -13.75 -0.34
N PHE A 782 -10.20 -12.79 -0.70
CA PHE A 782 -10.00 -11.39 -0.36
C PHE A 782 -10.61 -11.01 0.99
N SER A 783 -11.42 -11.86 1.63
CA SER A 783 -12.07 -11.56 2.92
C SER A 783 -11.01 -11.23 3.97
N ALA A 784 -10.88 -9.96 4.31
CA ALA A 784 -9.90 -9.57 5.29
C ALA A 784 -10.34 -9.96 6.69
N GLY A 785 -9.35 -10.40 7.47
CA GLY A 785 -9.56 -10.99 8.77
C GLY A 785 -8.23 -11.22 9.47
N GLY A 786 -8.26 -11.14 10.79
CA GLY A 786 -7.07 -11.21 11.62
C GLY A 786 -7.32 -10.79 13.04
N PHE A 787 -6.32 -10.16 13.66
CA PHE A 787 -6.34 -9.76 15.06
C PHE A 787 -5.85 -8.32 15.21
N SER A 788 -6.60 -7.53 15.96
CA SER A 788 -6.25 -6.14 16.29
C SER A 788 -4.92 -6.05 17.06
N ASN A 789 -4.14 -5.02 16.76
CA ASN A 789 -2.97 -4.60 17.52
C ASN A 789 -3.31 -3.63 18.66
N TYR A 790 -4.45 -2.94 18.61
CA TYR A 790 -4.87 -1.95 19.61
C TYR A 790 -5.74 -2.55 20.73
N TRP A 791 -6.74 -3.35 20.37
CA TRP A 791 -7.70 -3.87 21.34
C TRP A 791 -7.41 -5.31 21.72
N ALA A 792 -7.41 -5.56 23.03
CA ALA A 792 -7.42 -6.92 23.56
C ALA A 792 -8.69 -7.67 23.16
N ARG A 793 -8.61 -8.99 23.17
CA ARG A 793 -9.75 -9.87 22.90
C ARG A 793 -10.93 -9.57 23.86
N PRO A 794 -12.13 -9.24 23.33
CA PRO A 794 -13.30 -8.99 24.15
C PRO A 794 -13.87 -10.27 24.76
N PHE A 795 -14.65 -10.16 25.84
CA PHE A 795 -15.15 -11.31 26.59
C PHE A 795 -16.02 -12.26 25.75
N TYR A 796 -16.80 -11.73 24.80
CA TYR A 796 -17.67 -12.53 23.95
C TYR A 796 -16.89 -13.44 22.97
N GLN A 797 -15.59 -13.17 22.76
CA GLN A 797 -14.67 -14.01 21.99
C GLN A 797 -13.81 -14.95 22.85
N SER A 798 -13.93 -14.88 24.18
CA SER A 798 -13.02 -15.56 25.12
C SER A 798 -12.97 -17.07 25.00
N THR A 799 -13.98 -17.70 24.38
CA THR A 799 -14.00 -19.15 24.14
C THR A 799 -13.54 -19.50 22.73
N VAL A 800 -14.10 -18.83 21.71
CA VAL A 800 -13.92 -19.23 20.30
C VAL A 800 -12.56 -18.86 19.71
N VAL A 801 -11.96 -17.74 20.13
CA VAL A 801 -10.65 -17.34 19.61
C VAL A 801 -9.54 -18.25 20.14
N PRO A 802 -9.45 -18.58 21.45
CA PRO A 802 -8.49 -19.58 21.92
C PRO A 802 -8.59 -20.93 21.20
N GLU A 803 -9.81 -21.40 20.89
CA GLU A 803 -10.00 -22.63 20.12
C GLU A 803 -9.38 -22.55 18.72
N TYR A 804 -9.56 -21.42 18.03
CA TYR A 804 -8.90 -21.17 16.75
C TYR A 804 -7.37 -21.08 16.88
N LEU A 805 -6.86 -20.40 17.91
CA LEU A 805 -5.42 -20.28 18.16
C LEU A 805 -4.78 -21.65 18.49
N ASP A 806 -5.49 -22.52 19.21
CA ASP A 806 -5.07 -23.90 19.47
C ASP A 806 -5.00 -24.72 18.17
N TYR A 807 -5.97 -24.54 17.27
CA TYR A 807 -5.93 -25.12 15.91
C TYR A 807 -4.74 -24.59 15.10
N LEU A 808 -4.49 -23.28 15.14
CA LEU A 808 -3.43 -22.63 14.37
C LEU A 808 -2.02 -23.01 14.89
N GLY A 809 -1.89 -23.24 16.19
CA GLY A 809 -0.64 -23.58 16.86
C GLY A 809 0.42 -22.49 16.69
N SER A 810 1.64 -22.87 16.28
CA SER A 810 2.73 -21.91 16.06
C SER A 810 2.75 -21.30 14.65
N THR A 811 1.76 -21.60 13.82
CA THR A 811 1.68 -21.08 12.44
C THR A 811 1.52 -19.56 12.48
N TYR A 812 2.32 -18.87 11.67
CA TYR A 812 2.39 -17.39 11.61
C TYR A 812 2.79 -16.71 12.93
N SER A 813 3.46 -17.42 13.84
CA SER A 813 3.99 -16.84 15.08
C SER A 813 4.83 -15.59 14.80
N GLY A 814 4.47 -14.48 15.43
CA GLY A 814 5.13 -13.18 15.24
C GLY A 814 4.61 -12.34 14.09
N LEU A 815 3.64 -12.83 13.30
CA LEU A 815 3.01 -12.07 12.21
C LEU A 815 1.70 -11.38 12.62
N TYR A 816 1.09 -11.75 13.75
CA TYR A 816 -0.16 -11.19 14.25
C TYR A 816 -0.18 -11.13 15.79
N ASN A 817 -1.07 -10.31 16.35
CA ASN A 817 -1.28 -10.21 17.79
C ASN A 817 -2.31 -11.24 18.29
N ALA A 818 -1.85 -12.41 18.78
CA ALA A 818 -2.74 -13.47 19.28
C ALA A 818 -3.59 -13.09 20.52
N SER A 819 -3.30 -11.97 21.18
CA SER A 819 -4.10 -11.46 22.29
C SER A 819 -5.17 -10.46 21.86
N GLY A 820 -5.18 -10.08 20.58
CA GLY A 820 -6.06 -9.04 20.05
C GLY A 820 -7.50 -9.50 19.80
N ARG A 821 -8.41 -8.53 19.60
CA ARG A 821 -9.75 -8.74 19.06
C ARG A 821 -9.65 -9.41 17.69
N GLY A 822 -10.24 -10.60 17.54
CA GLY A 822 -10.24 -11.32 16.25
C GLY A 822 -11.37 -10.82 15.36
N PHE A 823 -11.17 -10.67 14.04
CA PHE A 823 -12.21 -10.26 13.08
C PHE A 823 -12.09 -11.08 11.77
N PRO A 824 -13.16 -11.22 10.96
CA PRO A 824 -14.51 -10.65 11.12
C PRO A 824 -15.35 -11.36 12.20
N ASP A 825 -16.55 -10.86 12.47
CA ASP A 825 -17.52 -11.48 13.39
C ASP A 825 -18.45 -12.47 12.68
N VAL A 826 -18.86 -12.13 11.47
CA VAL A 826 -19.78 -12.89 10.60
C VAL A 826 -19.35 -12.73 9.15
N ALA A 827 -19.99 -13.46 8.23
CA ALA A 827 -19.77 -13.28 6.80
C ALA A 827 -21.08 -13.35 5.99
N ALA A 828 -21.02 -12.89 4.75
CA ALA A 828 -22.06 -13.09 3.74
C ALA A 828 -21.41 -13.24 2.35
N GLN A 829 -22.23 -13.48 1.30
CA GLN A 829 -21.69 -13.66 -0.06
C GLN A 829 -21.01 -12.37 -0.48
N ALA A 830 -19.87 -12.48 -1.15
CA ALA A 830 -19.05 -11.32 -1.47
C ALA A 830 -18.58 -11.23 -2.93
N ARG A 831 -18.95 -12.18 -3.81
CA ARG A 831 -18.39 -12.25 -5.17
C ARG A 831 -19.46 -12.31 -6.26
N ASN A 832 -19.20 -11.60 -7.36
CA ASN A 832 -20.00 -11.54 -8.57
C ASN A 832 -21.45 -11.05 -8.35
N PHE A 833 -21.65 -10.04 -7.52
CA PHE A 833 -22.94 -9.35 -7.35
C PHE A 833 -23.31 -8.62 -8.63
N GLU A 834 -24.49 -8.90 -9.18
CA GLU A 834 -25.01 -8.10 -10.29
C GLU A 834 -25.52 -6.78 -9.73
N ILE A 835 -25.00 -5.67 -10.23
CA ILE A 835 -25.41 -4.30 -9.89
C ILE A 835 -25.73 -3.51 -11.16
N VAL A 836 -26.44 -2.39 -11.04
CA VAL A 836 -26.61 -1.42 -12.12
C VAL A 836 -25.89 -0.12 -11.74
N THR A 837 -25.00 0.35 -12.61
CA THR A 837 -24.28 1.62 -12.41
C THR A 837 -24.09 2.27 -13.76
N GLY A 838 -24.33 3.57 -13.88
CA GLY A 838 -24.22 4.28 -15.17
C GLY A 838 -25.18 3.73 -16.24
N GLY A 839 -26.33 3.19 -15.82
CA GLY A 839 -27.34 2.56 -16.69
C GLY A 839 -26.93 1.20 -17.27
N ILE A 840 -25.84 0.59 -16.79
CA ILE A 840 -25.33 -0.69 -17.28
C ILE A 840 -25.21 -1.71 -16.14
N THR A 841 -25.48 -2.97 -16.45
CA THR A 841 -25.22 -4.06 -15.50
C THR A 841 -23.75 -4.42 -15.49
N GLU A 842 -23.18 -4.53 -14.29
CA GLU A 842 -21.83 -5.03 -14.05
C GLU A 842 -21.78 -6.00 -12.87
N LEU A 843 -20.61 -6.61 -12.64
CA LEU A 843 -20.38 -7.55 -11.54
C LEU A 843 -19.44 -6.92 -10.52
N ALA A 844 -19.89 -6.76 -9.28
CA ALA A 844 -19.08 -6.33 -8.14
C ALA A 844 -18.64 -7.52 -7.28
N SER A 845 -17.49 -7.40 -6.62
CA SER A 845 -16.99 -8.38 -5.66
C SER A 845 -16.18 -7.69 -4.58
N GLY A 846 -16.54 -7.85 -3.32
CA GLY A 846 -15.87 -7.28 -2.15
C GLY A 846 -16.69 -7.57 -0.89
N THR A 847 -16.11 -7.40 0.29
CA THR A 847 -16.82 -7.40 1.58
C THR A 847 -17.83 -6.27 1.68
N SER A 848 -17.67 -5.22 0.86
CA SER A 848 -18.72 -4.24 0.49
C SER A 848 -20.01 -4.87 -0.01
N CYS A 849 -20.00 -6.06 -0.60
CA CYS A 849 -21.24 -6.77 -0.96
C CYS A 849 -21.89 -7.46 0.26
N ALA A 850 -21.05 -7.92 1.20
CA ALA A 850 -21.44 -8.73 2.34
C ALA A 850 -22.05 -7.88 3.47
N SER A 851 -21.44 -6.73 3.80
CA SER A 851 -21.92 -5.83 4.85
C SER A 851 -23.37 -5.35 4.65
N PRO A 852 -23.75 -4.72 3.52
CA PRO A 852 -25.13 -4.30 3.26
C PRO A 852 -26.12 -5.48 3.20
N THR A 853 -25.67 -6.66 2.75
CA THR A 853 -26.49 -7.88 2.78
C THR A 853 -26.84 -8.29 4.22
N PHE A 854 -25.84 -8.33 5.10
CA PHE A 854 -26.05 -8.68 6.52
C PHE A 854 -26.85 -7.59 7.26
N ALA A 855 -26.59 -6.31 6.95
CA ALA A 855 -27.33 -5.16 7.49
C ALA A 855 -28.82 -5.21 7.14
N SER A 856 -29.13 -5.63 5.92
CA SER A 856 -30.51 -5.81 5.46
C SER A 856 -31.24 -6.90 6.24
N ILE A 857 -30.56 -8.03 6.51
CA ILE A 857 -31.09 -9.13 7.32
C ILE A 857 -31.40 -8.67 8.75
N ILE A 858 -30.47 -7.96 9.39
CA ILE A 858 -30.68 -7.43 10.74
C ILE A 858 -31.79 -6.37 10.76
N SER A 859 -31.91 -5.55 9.73
CA SER A 859 -33.00 -4.57 9.64
C SER A 859 -34.36 -5.23 9.53
N LEU A 860 -34.49 -6.30 8.74
CA LEU A 860 -35.73 -7.08 8.67
C LEU A 860 -36.05 -7.77 10.01
N LEU A 861 -35.04 -8.26 10.73
CA LEU A 861 -35.24 -8.81 12.08
C LEU A 861 -35.69 -7.73 13.08
N ASN A 862 -35.10 -6.54 13.02
CA ASN A 862 -35.51 -5.40 13.84
C ASN A 862 -36.95 -4.98 13.52
N ASP A 863 -37.37 -5.00 12.25
CA ASP A 863 -38.77 -4.75 11.87
C ASP A 863 -39.72 -5.72 12.59
N GLU A 864 -39.44 -7.02 12.50
CA GLU A 864 -40.28 -8.04 13.16
C GLU A 864 -40.25 -7.92 14.70
N LEU A 865 -39.11 -7.57 15.29
CA LEU A 865 -39.00 -7.32 16.73
C LEU A 865 -39.87 -6.14 17.15
N ILE A 866 -39.75 -5.01 16.44
CA ILE A 866 -40.49 -3.79 16.74
C ILE A 866 -42.00 -4.02 16.56
N ALA A 867 -42.41 -4.70 15.48
CA ALA A 867 -43.81 -5.09 15.26
C ALA A 867 -44.34 -6.01 16.38
N ALA A 868 -43.47 -6.82 16.99
CA ALA A 868 -43.78 -7.64 18.16
C ALA A 868 -43.70 -6.90 19.50
N GLY A 869 -43.46 -5.58 19.50
CA GLY A 869 -43.32 -4.76 20.71
C GLY A 869 -42.02 -5.00 21.47
N LYS A 870 -40.99 -5.51 20.81
CA LYS A 870 -39.64 -5.75 21.36
C LYS A 870 -38.66 -4.66 20.91
N PRO A 871 -37.59 -4.40 21.69
CA PRO A 871 -36.53 -3.49 21.26
C PRO A 871 -35.76 -4.06 20.05
N PRO A 872 -35.12 -3.21 19.22
CA PRO A 872 -34.17 -3.66 18.21
C PRO A 872 -32.98 -4.38 18.86
N LEU A 873 -32.22 -5.14 18.08
CA LEU A 873 -31.10 -5.95 18.58
C LEU A 873 -29.94 -5.10 19.16
N GLY A 874 -29.66 -3.93 18.59
CA GLY A 874 -28.55 -3.06 19.01
C GLY A 874 -27.18 -3.65 18.70
N PHE A 875 -26.22 -3.48 19.61
CA PHE A 875 -24.89 -4.08 19.44
C PHE A 875 -24.97 -5.62 19.44
N LEU A 876 -24.56 -6.23 18.33
CA LEU A 876 -24.90 -7.63 18.02
C LEU A 876 -23.93 -8.66 18.61
N ASN A 877 -22.67 -8.32 18.83
CA ASN A 877 -21.63 -9.34 19.02
C ASN A 877 -21.91 -10.26 20.23
N PRO A 878 -22.28 -9.77 21.43
CA PRO A 878 -22.60 -10.67 22.54
C PRO A 878 -23.74 -11.65 22.22
N TRP A 879 -24.74 -11.25 21.43
CA TRP A 879 -25.82 -12.13 20.96
C TRP A 879 -25.34 -13.12 19.90
N LEU A 880 -24.56 -12.67 18.92
CA LEU A 880 -23.98 -13.51 17.85
C LEU A 880 -23.09 -14.63 18.40
N TYR A 881 -22.17 -14.30 19.31
CA TYR A 881 -21.23 -15.26 19.91
C TYR A 881 -21.87 -16.12 21.02
N SER A 882 -23.17 -15.95 21.29
CA SER A 882 -23.91 -16.76 22.27
C SER A 882 -25.15 -17.40 21.68
N THR A 883 -26.33 -16.80 21.90
CA THR A 883 -27.62 -17.38 21.54
C THR A 883 -27.83 -17.51 20.04
N ALA A 884 -27.20 -16.67 19.22
CA ALA A 884 -27.33 -16.73 17.76
C ALA A 884 -26.23 -17.52 17.05
N ALA A 885 -25.25 -18.08 17.75
CA ALA A 885 -24.16 -18.83 17.11
C ALA A 885 -24.69 -20.01 16.27
N PHE A 886 -25.72 -20.71 16.74
CA PHE A 886 -26.35 -21.83 16.00
C PHE A 886 -27.14 -21.39 14.75
N ALA A 887 -27.44 -20.09 14.66
CA ALA A 887 -28.21 -19.48 13.60
C ALA A 887 -27.37 -19.07 12.39
N LEU A 888 -26.07 -19.31 12.45
CA LEU A 888 -25.13 -19.10 11.37
C LEU A 888 -24.73 -20.46 10.77
N THR A 889 -24.47 -20.47 9.46
CA THR A 889 -23.86 -21.60 8.76
C THR A 889 -22.36 -21.49 8.91
N ASP A 890 -21.76 -22.44 9.62
CA ASP A 890 -20.32 -22.55 9.82
C ASP A 890 -19.59 -22.80 8.48
N ILE A 891 -18.56 -22.02 8.19
CA ILE A 891 -17.81 -22.06 6.93
C ILE A 891 -16.45 -22.68 7.19
N THR A 892 -16.28 -23.94 6.78
CA THR A 892 -15.11 -24.73 7.21
C THR A 892 -14.04 -24.89 6.12
N SER A 893 -14.07 -24.05 5.08
CA SER A 893 -13.11 -24.11 3.96
C SER A 893 -12.88 -22.73 3.35
N GLY A 894 -11.72 -22.56 2.71
CA GLY A 894 -11.27 -21.28 2.19
C GLY A 894 -10.19 -20.68 3.09
N ASN A 895 -9.56 -19.61 2.62
CA ASN A 895 -8.48 -18.91 3.31
C ASN A 895 -8.43 -17.45 2.86
N ASN A 896 -7.69 -16.60 3.57
CA ASN A 896 -7.53 -15.18 3.24
C ASN A 896 -6.06 -14.78 2.97
N PRO A 897 -5.46 -15.25 1.85
CA PRO A 897 -4.06 -15.02 1.55
C PRO A 897 -3.65 -13.54 1.50
N GLY A 898 -2.38 -13.29 1.79
CA GLY A 898 -1.81 -11.94 1.88
C GLY A 898 -0.46 -11.98 2.61
N CYS A 899 0.27 -10.87 2.59
CA CYS A 899 1.58 -10.73 3.23
C CYS A 899 2.57 -11.90 2.98
N ASN A 900 2.61 -12.41 1.73
CA ASN A 900 3.41 -13.58 1.32
C ASN A 900 3.08 -14.89 2.06
N THR A 901 1.84 -15.04 2.53
CA THR A 901 1.35 -16.26 3.16
C THR A 901 0.03 -16.72 2.53
N THR A 902 -0.36 -17.95 2.82
CA THR A 902 -1.72 -18.44 2.51
C THR A 902 -2.79 -17.84 3.41
N GLY A 903 -2.43 -16.97 4.37
CA GLY A 903 -3.34 -16.39 5.34
C GLY A 903 -3.90 -17.42 6.32
N PHE A 904 -4.87 -16.97 7.10
CA PHE A 904 -5.66 -17.84 7.95
C PHE A 904 -6.58 -18.73 7.10
N SER A 905 -6.96 -19.88 7.66
CA SER A 905 -7.86 -20.83 6.99
C SER A 905 -9.18 -20.89 7.73
N ALA A 906 -10.27 -20.94 6.98
CA ALA A 906 -11.59 -21.18 7.55
C ALA A 906 -11.67 -22.62 8.07
N THR A 907 -12.28 -22.81 9.23
CA THR A 907 -12.30 -24.10 9.95
C THR A 907 -13.60 -24.22 10.75
N ALA A 908 -13.80 -25.35 11.45
CA ALA A 908 -14.98 -25.50 12.29
C ALA A 908 -14.99 -24.46 13.44
N GLY A 909 -16.10 -23.74 13.60
CA GLY A 909 -16.27 -22.71 14.62
C GLY A 909 -15.92 -21.31 14.12
N TRP A 910 -15.45 -20.44 15.02
CA TRP A 910 -15.02 -19.10 14.60
C TRP A 910 -13.65 -19.15 13.93
N ASP A 911 -13.48 -18.43 12.84
CA ASP A 911 -12.19 -18.20 12.19
C ASP A 911 -12.00 -16.74 11.73
N PRO A 912 -10.75 -16.26 11.61
CA PRO A 912 -10.44 -14.92 11.10
C PRO A 912 -10.46 -14.87 9.57
N VAL A 913 -11.43 -15.53 8.93
CA VAL A 913 -11.76 -15.44 7.50
C VAL A 913 -13.24 -15.10 7.33
N THR A 914 -14.11 -15.82 8.05
CA THR A 914 -15.57 -15.75 7.93
C THR A 914 -16.29 -15.54 9.26
N GLY A 915 -15.54 -15.41 10.35
CA GLY A 915 -16.09 -15.21 11.68
C GLY A 915 -16.89 -16.43 12.11
N LEU A 916 -18.09 -16.20 12.62
CA LEU A 916 -19.04 -17.26 13.00
C LEU A 916 -19.82 -17.86 11.80
N GLY A 917 -19.58 -17.37 10.58
CA GLY A 917 -20.20 -17.87 9.35
C GLY A 917 -21.36 -17.02 8.81
N THR A 918 -22.21 -17.62 7.97
CA THR A 918 -23.22 -16.91 7.16
C THR A 918 -24.64 -17.00 7.73
N PRO A 919 -25.52 -16.00 7.53
CA PRO A 919 -26.81 -15.94 8.19
C PRO A 919 -27.83 -16.97 7.70
N VAL A 920 -28.56 -17.59 8.64
CA VAL A 920 -29.79 -18.35 8.35
C VAL A 920 -30.96 -17.61 8.98
N PHE A 921 -31.71 -16.83 8.18
CA PHE A 921 -32.71 -15.88 8.66
C PHE A 921 -33.71 -16.50 9.65
N SER A 922 -34.28 -17.66 9.32
CA SER A 922 -35.26 -18.35 10.19
C SER A 922 -34.71 -18.74 11.56
N LYS A 923 -33.42 -19.13 11.62
CA LYS A 923 -32.75 -19.42 12.88
C LYS A 923 -32.40 -18.15 13.63
N LEU A 924 -32.00 -17.08 12.93
CA LEU A 924 -31.72 -15.78 13.56
C LEU A 924 -32.98 -15.21 14.19
N LYS A 925 -34.11 -15.31 13.50
CA LYS A 925 -35.44 -15.00 14.03
C LYS A 925 -35.73 -15.77 15.33
N THR A 926 -35.51 -17.08 15.31
CA THR A 926 -35.66 -17.93 16.51
C THR A 926 -34.73 -17.48 17.64
N ALA A 927 -33.47 -17.15 17.33
CA ALA A 927 -32.47 -16.68 18.30
C ALA A 927 -32.78 -15.27 18.84
N ALA A 928 -33.50 -14.43 18.09
CA ALA A 928 -34.06 -13.15 18.54
C ALA A 928 -35.35 -13.33 19.37
N GLY A 929 -35.83 -14.57 19.50
CA GLY A 929 -37.02 -14.94 20.27
C GLY A 929 -38.35 -14.62 19.56
N LEU A 930 -38.34 -14.57 18.23
CA LEU A 930 -39.52 -14.35 17.37
C LEU A 930 -40.14 -15.65 16.86
#